data_AF-A0A3L7PWY0-F1
#
_entry.id   AF-A0A3L7PWY0-F1
#
_cell.length_a   1.000
_cell.length_b   1.000
_cell.length_c   1.000
_cell.angle_alpha   90.00
_cell.angle_beta   90.00
_cell.angle_gamma   90.00
#
_symmetry.space_group_name_H-M   'P 1'
#
loop_
_entity.id
_entity.type
_entity.pdbx_description
1 polymer ?
#
loop_
_entity_poly.entity_id
_entity_poly.type
_entity_poly.pdbx_seq_one_letter_code
_entity_poly.pdbx_strand_id
1 'polypeptide(L)'
;TQGAKIPADAKHDWNLGPTGLRGWIYCDKLVTTDARQIFITQVEQGSPALGQFRANDVILGVGGKPFSFDPRTELGRAITAAESKSGNGKLTLTRWRTGETQEITLQLPVLGNYSATAPNDCPKSKRLLEDGCKALAARMAMPAYTDQDPIPRSLNALALLASGNPEYLPLVKKEAQWAAAYSSKSMQTWHYGYCMMLLAEYVIATGDQSVVPGLRRLALEAAKGQSAVGSWGHGFAIPDGRLGGYGMMNSPGIPLTIALVMAREAGVNDPEVAHAIELSARLLRFYIGKGAIPYGDHHPWTETHDDNGKCGMATVLFDLLGETKGAEFFSRMSVASHSAERDCGHTGNYFNLLWALPGVARSGPHATGAWMNEFGNWYFDLARQHDGSYRHQGPPENEEDSFAGWDSTGTHLLAYAMPLKKIYLTGKRHSVVPQLDAAASQALIIDGRGWNNKDRTSAYDKLTLDQLMAHLGSWSPVVRERAAMALARRKELPISDLIKMLQSPSLEARYGACQLLIALRGKGAPAVEPLRQLLTEKDLWLRIKAAEALAQIGKPAMAAVPQLLELLAKTDQQNDPRGMQQRYLAFALFDGQDNSMISKSLDTVDREALYAAVRAGLKNQDGRARGSIGSVYRNLSAKEIMPLLPAIHQAINEPAPSGEMFADTIRVEGLRLFAKHHIEEGMVACVQYTRNQNPWDSQVRTPELMKILFAYGTHAKSMIPQLEKIANYFEKEEPNFPKNLMRVKAKCVREAIRTIEAATDTPELLHLKAGGNANLPAPASSAKAPGKPSTKPLKVFVLAGQSNMQGHASVSTFDSLATDTKTAPLLAEMRGPDGKPKVCDAVWISSIGCLGDAYSDLREKKGQLTAGFGAPDNKIGPEFTFGLYMSKALNEPILIIKTAWGGRSLHTDFRSPSAGPKVFNDYTRNQWKKSGLDADQEAAKNNKNDGIFYHHMIDHVQKVLKDIKRVVPDYDPKQGYELAGFVWFQGFNDLVDSWTYPDQGKPGGYDQYAELLAHFIRDVRKDLAAPKLPFVIGVMGIGGMAEGKKGEQMHFRQAQAAPAALAEFKGNVKVVETAPFWDDDLEALQERMEKCNNKFESEAKKGPKQTREEKDAAKKKAIDQAFTAAELKRFQTGVSNGGYHYLGAAKILAPIGKAFAEALLTTDPKPAQSR
;
A
#
# COMPACT_ATOMS: atom_id res chain seq x y z
N THR A 1 -29.66 -15.77 -11.44
CA THR A 1 -29.61 -16.96 -12.30
C THR A 1 -30.45 -18.08 -11.69
N GLN A 2 -31.21 -18.76 -12.56
CA GLN A 2 -31.90 -20.03 -12.32
C GLN A 2 -30.89 -21.17 -12.14
N GLY A 3 -30.12 -21.17 -11.04
CA GLY A 3 -29.17 -22.25 -10.72
C GLY A 3 -27.81 -22.17 -11.41
N ALA A 4 -27.24 -20.97 -11.61
CA ALA A 4 -25.82 -20.91 -11.97
C ALA A 4 -24.96 -21.45 -10.82
N LYS A 5 -23.86 -22.12 -11.17
CA LYS A 5 -22.92 -22.65 -10.19
C LYS A 5 -22.23 -21.51 -9.45
N ILE A 6 -21.98 -21.71 -8.16
CA ILE A 6 -21.06 -20.88 -7.37
C ILE A 6 -19.70 -20.86 -8.10
N PRO A 7 -19.04 -19.69 -8.22
CA PRO A 7 -17.66 -19.62 -8.73
C PRO A 7 -16.75 -20.60 -7.98
N ALA A 8 -15.88 -21.31 -8.69
CA ALA A 8 -15.07 -22.39 -8.09
C ALA A 8 -14.09 -21.88 -7.01
N ASP A 9 -13.77 -20.59 -7.04
CA ASP A 9 -12.93 -19.87 -6.10
C ASP A 9 -13.71 -19.31 -4.88
N ALA A 10 -15.04 -19.27 -4.92
CA ALA A 10 -15.86 -18.82 -3.80
C ALA A 10 -16.11 -19.95 -2.80
N LYS A 11 -15.44 -19.86 -1.65
CA LYS A 11 -15.42 -20.85 -0.57
C LYS A 11 -16.25 -20.43 0.64
N HIS A 12 -16.48 -19.13 0.80
CA HIS A 12 -17.21 -18.57 1.93
C HIS A 12 -18.72 -18.65 1.74
N ASP A 13 -19.44 -19.02 2.80
CA ASP A 13 -20.89 -19.00 2.86
C ASP A 13 -21.39 -18.49 4.22
N TRP A 14 -22.58 -17.90 4.24
CA TRP A 14 -23.13 -17.22 5.40
C TRP A 14 -24.17 -18.07 6.12
N ASN A 15 -24.23 -17.96 7.44
CA ASN A 15 -25.36 -18.51 8.19
C ASN A 15 -26.61 -17.66 7.89
N LEU A 16 -27.74 -18.29 7.63
CA LEU A 16 -28.98 -17.62 7.23
C LEU A 16 -29.97 -17.54 8.40
N GLY A 17 -29.47 -17.13 9.56
CA GLY A 17 -30.22 -17.00 10.81
C GLY A 17 -30.66 -18.34 11.42
N PRO A 18 -31.72 -18.36 12.25
CA PRO A 18 -32.17 -19.54 12.97
C PRO A 18 -32.88 -20.57 12.09
N THR A 19 -32.68 -20.49 10.77
CA THR A 19 -33.31 -21.39 9.79
C THR A 19 -32.60 -22.74 9.70
N GLY A 20 -31.32 -22.79 10.06
CA GLY A 20 -30.40 -23.91 9.80
C GLY A 20 -29.95 -24.01 8.35
N LEU A 21 -30.15 -22.95 7.56
CA LEU A 21 -29.61 -22.84 6.21
C LEU A 21 -28.24 -22.14 6.23
N ARG A 22 -27.33 -22.61 5.37
CA ARG A 22 -26.18 -21.83 4.91
C ARG A 22 -26.34 -21.49 3.44
N GLY A 23 -25.80 -20.35 3.03
CA GLY A 23 -25.83 -20.00 1.63
C GLY A 23 -24.75 -19.02 1.19
N TRP A 24 -24.38 -19.17 -0.08
CA TRP A 24 -23.49 -18.26 -0.79
C TRP A 24 -24.29 -17.08 -1.36
N ILE A 25 -23.72 -15.90 -1.25
CA ILE A 25 -24.28 -14.62 -1.72
C ILE A 25 -23.23 -13.97 -2.61
N TYR A 26 -23.64 -13.49 -3.79
CA TYR A 26 -22.74 -12.78 -4.67
C TYR A 26 -22.20 -11.51 -4.00
N CYS A 27 -20.89 -11.33 -4.03
CA CYS A 27 -20.23 -10.12 -3.57
C CYS A 27 -19.37 -9.49 -4.66
N ASP A 28 -19.32 -8.17 -4.68
CA ASP A 28 -18.41 -7.37 -5.51
C ASP A 28 -17.78 -6.29 -4.62
N LYS A 29 -16.46 -6.14 -4.66
CA LYS A 29 -15.71 -5.15 -3.86
C LYS A 29 -16.16 -5.09 -2.40
N LEU A 30 -16.19 -6.22 -1.70
CA LEU A 30 -16.54 -6.29 -0.27
C LEU A 30 -17.93 -5.71 0.05
N VAL A 31 -18.92 -5.89 -0.84
CA VAL A 31 -20.34 -5.65 -0.57
C VAL A 31 -21.21 -6.69 -1.29
N THR A 32 -22.43 -6.94 -0.80
CA THR A 32 -23.42 -7.85 -1.41
C THR A 32 -24.65 -7.11 -1.96
N THR A 33 -24.55 -5.80 -2.15
CA THR A 33 -25.70 -4.93 -2.49
C THR A 33 -26.28 -5.18 -3.89
N ASP A 34 -25.52 -5.80 -4.80
CA ASP A 34 -26.02 -6.22 -6.13
C ASP A 34 -26.60 -7.65 -6.14
N ALA A 35 -26.46 -8.41 -5.06
CA ALA A 35 -27.00 -9.76 -5.01
C ALA A 35 -28.54 -9.72 -5.02
N ARG A 36 -29.14 -10.62 -5.79
CA ARG A 36 -30.61 -10.76 -5.91
C ARG A 36 -31.10 -12.15 -5.58
N GLN A 37 -30.22 -12.97 -5.02
CA GLN A 37 -30.48 -14.36 -4.67
C GLN A 37 -29.46 -14.86 -3.63
N ILE A 38 -29.81 -15.93 -2.93
CA ILE A 38 -28.93 -16.68 -2.04
C ILE A 38 -28.92 -18.13 -2.49
N PHE A 39 -27.75 -18.68 -2.79
CA PHE A 39 -27.60 -20.09 -3.19
C PHE A 39 -27.39 -20.96 -1.94
N ILE A 40 -28.26 -21.93 -1.69
CA ILE A 40 -28.17 -22.78 -0.49
C ILE A 40 -27.04 -23.80 -0.64
N THR A 41 -26.07 -23.72 0.26
CA THR A 41 -24.89 -24.60 0.32
C THR A 41 -25.12 -25.77 1.27
N GLN A 42 -25.82 -25.54 2.38
CA GLN A 42 -26.05 -26.55 3.42
C GLN A 42 -27.40 -26.38 4.11
N VAL A 43 -27.98 -27.50 4.55
CA VAL A 43 -29.14 -27.56 5.45
C VAL A 43 -28.76 -28.40 6.66
N GLU A 44 -28.92 -27.84 7.84
CA GLU A 44 -28.52 -28.48 9.10
C GLU A 44 -29.57 -29.49 9.59
N GLN A 45 -29.11 -30.55 10.25
CA GLN A 45 -29.99 -31.56 10.85
C GLN A 45 -30.78 -30.99 12.03
N GLY A 46 -32.03 -31.43 12.18
CA GLY A 46 -32.94 -30.95 13.23
C GLY A 46 -33.41 -29.49 13.08
N SER A 47 -33.00 -28.79 12.02
CA SER A 47 -33.33 -27.38 11.83
C SER A 47 -34.74 -27.14 11.25
N PRO A 48 -35.31 -25.92 11.40
CA PRO A 48 -36.61 -25.58 10.82
C PRO A 48 -36.69 -25.76 9.29
N ALA A 49 -35.57 -25.64 8.58
CA ALA A 49 -35.51 -25.77 7.13
C ALA A 49 -35.36 -27.22 6.63
N LEU A 50 -35.05 -28.17 7.53
CA LEU A 50 -34.88 -29.57 7.18
C LEU A 50 -36.16 -30.14 6.55
N GLY A 51 -36.02 -30.84 5.43
CA GLY A 51 -37.15 -31.40 4.66
C GLY A 51 -37.86 -30.40 3.74
N GLN A 52 -37.73 -29.10 3.99
CA GLN A 52 -38.32 -28.04 3.14
C GLN A 52 -37.30 -27.50 2.12
N PHE A 53 -36.03 -27.44 2.50
CA PHE A 53 -34.91 -27.03 1.65
C PHE A 53 -33.88 -28.14 1.51
N ARG A 54 -33.04 -28.04 0.47
CA ARG A 54 -31.84 -28.86 0.27
C ARG A 54 -30.73 -28.02 -0.36
N ALA A 55 -29.51 -28.54 -0.32
CA ALA A 55 -28.38 -27.94 -1.05
C ALA A 55 -28.72 -27.78 -2.54
N ASN A 56 -28.27 -26.67 -3.13
CA ASN A 56 -28.56 -26.19 -4.49
C ASN A 56 -29.95 -25.57 -4.73
N ASP A 57 -30.79 -25.45 -3.71
CA ASP A 57 -31.93 -24.54 -3.78
C ASP A 57 -31.46 -23.08 -3.84
N VAL A 58 -32.29 -22.18 -4.36
CA VAL A 58 -32.00 -20.75 -4.40
C VAL A 58 -33.12 -19.99 -3.72
N ILE A 59 -32.79 -19.10 -2.78
CA ILE A 59 -33.74 -18.14 -2.23
C ILE A 59 -33.71 -16.89 -3.12
N LEU A 60 -34.86 -16.50 -3.66
CA LEU A 60 -35.02 -15.33 -4.53
C LEU A 60 -35.57 -14.10 -3.79
N GLY A 61 -36.13 -14.31 -2.60
CA GLY A 61 -36.84 -13.26 -1.88
C GLY A 61 -37.38 -13.70 -0.54
N VAL A 62 -37.95 -12.74 0.18
CA VAL A 62 -38.54 -12.90 1.52
C VAL A 62 -39.91 -12.24 1.57
N GLY A 63 -40.85 -12.86 2.29
CA GLY A 63 -42.22 -12.32 2.46
C GLY A 63 -42.96 -12.10 1.14
N GLY A 64 -42.75 -12.97 0.15
CA GLY A 64 -43.36 -12.87 -1.19
C GLY A 64 -42.82 -11.74 -2.07
N LYS A 65 -41.68 -11.12 -1.69
CA LYS A 65 -41.02 -10.07 -2.47
C LYS A 65 -39.61 -10.50 -2.87
N PRO A 66 -39.18 -10.31 -4.14
CA PRO A 66 -37.80 -10.52 -4.54
C PRO A 66 -36.85 -9.60 -3.77
N PHE A 67 -35.61 -10.05 -3.56
CA PHE A 67 -34.56 -9.20 -3.01
C PHE A 67 -34.37 -7.95 -3.88
N SER A 68 -34.34 -6.78 -3.25
CA SER A 68 -34.22 -5.47 -3.91
C SER A 68 -32.89 -4.78 -3.65
N PHE A 69 -32.22 -5.15 -2.56
CA PHE A 69 -30.97 -4.64 -2.04
C PHE A 69 -30.12 -5.83 -1.51
N ASP A 70 -29.29 -5.62 -0.50
CA ASP A 70 -28.48 -6.62 0.17
C ASP A 70 -29.35 -7.76 0.78
N PRO A 71 -29.26 -9.00 0.27
CA PRO A 71 -30.04 -10.13 0.77
C PRO A 71 -29.78 -10.46 2.25
N ARG A 72 -28.59 -10.15 2.79
CA ARG A 72 -28.26 -10.39 4.21
C ARG A 72 -29.12 -9.51 5.11
N THR A 73 -29.19 -8.21 4.78
CA THR A 73 -29.99 -7.24 5.52
C THR A 73 -31.48 -7.53 5.40
N GLU A 74 -31.97 -7.82 4.19
CA GLU A 74 -33.38 -8.14 3.96
C GLU A 74 -33.81 -9.42 4.69
N LEU A 75 -32.99 -10.48 4.64
CA LEU A 75 -33.28 -11.72 5.35
C LEU A 75 -33.23 -11.55 6.88
N GLY A 76 -32.22 -10.87 7.41
CA GLY A 76 -32.14 -10.57 8.84
C GLY A 76 -33.36 -9.79 9.35
N ARG A 77 -33.82 -8.78 8.60
CA ARG A 77 -35.05 -8.05 8.91
C ARG A 77 -36.30 -8.91 8.81
N ALA A 78 -36.37 -9.83 7.84
CA ALA A 78 -37.48 -10.77 7.71
C ALA A 78 -37.54 -11.75 8.88
N ILE A 79 -36.40 -12.22 9.39
CA ILE A 79 -36.32 -13.02 10.62
C ILE A 79 -36.86 -12.22 11.81
N THR A 80 -36.40 -10.99 12.01
CA THR A 80 -36.92 -10.13 13.09
C THR A 80 -38.45 -9.96 12.98
N ALA A 81 -38.96 -9.74 11.78
CA ALA A 81 -40.40 -9.59 11.53
C ALA A 81 -41.17 -10.89 11.82
N ALA A 82 -40.66 -12.06 11.41
CA ALA A 82 -41.28 -13.35 11.65
C ALA A 82 -41.38 -13.68 13.15
N GLU A 83 -40.32 -13.41 13.91
CA GLU A 83 -40.28 -13.70 15.36
C GLU A 83 -41.10 -12.72 16.21
N SER A 84 -41.62 -11.64 15.61
CA SER A 84 -42.54 -10.72 16.28
C SER A 84 -43.87 -11.40 16.63
N LYS A 85 -44.61 -10.81 17.57
CA LYS A 85 -45.97 -11.29 17.92
C LYS A 85 -46.90 -11.33 16.69
N SER A 86 -46.81 -10.32 15.82
CA SER A 86 -47.59 -10.25 14.58
C SER A 86 -47.12 -11.23 13.52
N GLY A 87 -45.81 -11.53 13.47
CA GLY A 87 -45.24 -12.50 12.54
C GLY A 87 -45.60 -13.94 12.89
N ASN A 88 -45.93 -14.21 14.16
CA ASN A 88 -46.33 -15.52 14.68
C ASN A 88 -45.35 -16.65 14.31
N GLY A 89 -44.05 -16.31 14.23
CA GLY A 89 -42.97 -17.19 13.86
C GLY A 89 -42.94 -17.58 12.38
N LYS A 90 -43.77 -17.00 11.51
CA LYS A 90 -43.85 -17.41 10.10
C LYS A 90 -42.84 -16.64 9.24
N LEU A 91 -41.71 -17.27 8.93
CA LEU A 91 -40.74 -16.76 7.96
C LEU A 91 -41.04 -17.34 6.58
N THR A 92 -41.52 -16.51 5.65
CA THR A 92 -41.82 -16.95 4.28
C THR A 92 -40.65 -16.60 3.34
N LEU A 93 -40.15 -17.61 2.62
CA LEU A 93 -39.02 -17.54 1.71
C LEU A 93 -39.43 -18.01 0.32
N THR A 94 -39.08 -17.23 -0.71
CA THR A 94 -39.32 -17.57 -2.11
C THR A 94 -38.23 -18.53 -2.59
N ARG A 95 -38.50 -19.84 -2.58
CA ARG A 95 -37.56 -20.89 -3.00
C ARG A 95 -37.70 -21.17 -4.48
N TRP A 96 -36.58 -21.19 -5.20
CA TRP A 96 -36.47 -21.72 -6.54
C TRP A 96 -35.75 -23.07 -6.56
N ARG A 97 -36.30 -24.04 -7.29
CA ARG A 97 -35.72 -25.38 -7.49
C ARG A 97 -36.11 -25.89 -8.88
N THR A 98 -35.11 -26.25 -9.69
CA THR A 98 -35.32 -26.93 -10.98
C THR A 98 -36.38 -26.28 -11.89
N GLY A 99 -36.38 -24.94 -11.97
CA GLY A 99 -37.30 -24.17 -12.82
C GLY A 99 -38.58 -23.71 -12.13
N GLU A 100 -38.90 -24.24 -10.95
CA GLU A 100 -40.11 -23.90 -10.20
C GLU A 100 -39.81 -22.95 -9.04
N THR A 101 -40.66 -21.94 -8.86
CA THR A 101 -40.63 -21.04 -7.70
C THR A 101 -41.81 -21.36 -6.78
N GLN A 102 -41.54 -21.51 -5.49
CA GLN A 102 -42.55 -21.79 -4.46
C GLN A 102 -42.30 -20.94 -3.22
N GLU A 103 -43.36 -20.42 -2.60
CA GLU A 103 -43.30 -19.82 -1.27
C GLU A 103 -43.26 -20.90 -0.20
N ILE A 104 -42.21 -20.89 0.63
CA ILE A 104 -42.01 -21.83 1.72
C ILE A 104 -42.05 -21.06 3.04
N THR A 105 -42.92 -21.48 3.96
CA THR A 105 -43.03 -20.87 5.29
C THR A 105 -42.33 -21.75 6.32
N LEU A 106 -41.23 -21.24 6.88
CA LEU A 106 -40.55 -21.84 8.03
C LEU A 106 -41.20 -21.34 9.32
N GLN A 107 -41.36 -22.24 10.29
CA GLN A 107 -41.84 -21.90 11.63
C GLN A 107 -40.65 -21.65 12.56
N LEU A 108 -40.50 -20.41 12.99
CA LEU A 108 -39.51 -19.95 13.96
C LEU A 108 -40.16 -19.70 15.33
N PRO A 109 -39.36 -19.62 16.41
CA PRO A 109 -39.87 -19.20 17.72
C PRO A 109 -40.39 -17.76 17.72
N VAL A 110 -41.47 -17.49 18.44
CA VAL A 110 -41.95 -16.12 18.68
C VAL A 110 -41.15 -15.52 19.83
N LEU A 111 -40.28 -14.54 19.53
CA LEU A 111 -39.38 -13.89 20.50
C LEU A 111 -39.79 -12.44 20.84
N GLY A 112 -40.63 -11.81 20.02
CA GLY A 112 -41.07 -10.42 20.17
C GLY A 112 -40.29 -9.44 19.29
N ASN A 113 -40.35 -8.15 19.62
CA ASN A 113 -39.68 -7.08 18.87
C ASN A 113 -38.45 -6.56 19.63
N TYR A 114 -37.46 -6.05 18.91
CA TYR A 114 -36.44 -5.21 19.52
C TYR A 114 -37.04 -3.87 19.96
N SER A 115 -36.71 -3.42 21.17
CA SER A 115 -37.12 -2.09 21.67
C SER A 115 -36.30 -0.98 21.00
N ALA A 116 -36.77 0.27 21.12
CA ALA A 116 -36.05 1.46 20.67
C ALA A 116 -34.74 1.73 21.45
N THR A 117 -34.47 0.97 22.51
CA THR A 117 -33.28 1.07 23.36
C THR A 117 -32.51 -0.25 23.44
N ALA A 118 -32.82 -1.22 22.57
CA ALA A 118 -32.22 -2.55 22.58
C ALA A 118 -30.68 -2.50 22.66
N PRO A 119 -30.04 -3.35 23.49
CA PRO A 119 -30.62 -4.44 24.28
C PRO A 119 -31.30 -3.98 25.59
N ASN A 120 -31.23 -2.70 25.96
CA ASN A 120 -31.87 -2.19 27.17
C ASN A 120 -33.40 -2.21 27.02
N ASP A 121 -34.09 -2.53 28.11
CA ASP A 121 -35.57 -2.58 28.18
C ASP A 121 -36.21 -3.36 27.02
N CYS A 122 -35.54 -4.43 26.60
CA CYS A 122 -35.90 -5.21 25.42
C CYS A 122 -36.20 -6.67 25.79
N PRO A 123 -37.49 -7.08 25.84
CA PRO A 123 -37.86 -8.46 26.15
C PRO A 123 -37.25 -9.49 25.19
N LYS A 124 -37.15 -9.18 23.88
CA LYS A 124 -36.51 -10.07 22.90
C LYS A 124 -35.03 -10.27 23.22
N SER A 125 -34.28 -9.20 23.47
CA SER A 125 -32.85 -9.27 23.83
C SER A 125 -32.62 -10.04 25.13
N LYS A 126 -33.48 -9.83 26.14
CA LYS A 126 -33.41 -10.59 27.40
C LYS A 126 -33.58 -12.10 27.16
N ARG A 127 -34.58 -12.50 26.37
CA ARG A 127 -34.82 -13.90 26.05
C ARG A 127 -33.69 -14.53 25.25
N LEU A 128 -33.17 -13.81 24.25
CA LEU A 128 -32.01 -14.24 23.47
C LEU A 128 -30.77 -14.47 24.34
N LEU A 129 -30.56 -13.62 25.35
CA LEU A 129 -29.49 -13.80 26.33
C LEU A 129 -29.71 -15.07 27.17
N GLU A 130 -30.90 -15.25 27.74
CA GLU A 130 -31.23 -16.39 28.59
C GLU A 130 -31.10 -17.73 27.84
N ASP A 131 -31.72 -17.82 26.66
CA ASP A 131 -31.69 -19.03 25.83
C ASP A 131 -30.27 -19.33 25.35
N GLY A 132 -29.53 -18.29 24.92
CA GLY A 132 -28.15 -18.43 24.46
C GLY A 132 -27.16 -18.79 25.56
N CYS A 133 -27.28 -18.21 26.76
CA CYS A 133 -26.46 -18.58 27.92
C CYS A 133 -26.71 -20.04 28.32
N LYS A 134 -27.96 -20.51 28.27
CA LYS A 134 -28.29 -21.91 28.54
C LYS A 134 -27.65 -22.85 27.51
N ALA A 135 -27.75 -22.54 26.21
CA ALA A 135 -27.12 -23.32 25.15
C ALA A 135 -25.58 -23.31 25.29
N LEU A 136 -24.98 -22.16 25.58
CA LEU A 136 -23.55 -22.03 25.79
C LEU A 136 -23.06 -22.85 26.99
N ALA A 137 -23.76 -22.78 28.13
CA ALA A 137 -23.41 -23.55 29.33
C ALA A 137 -23.48 -25.06 29.07
N ALA A 138 -24.50 -25.54 28.35
CA ALA A 138 -24.62 -26.94 27.97
C ALA A 138 -23.43 -27.41 27.11
N ARG A 139 -22.99 -26.60 26.15
CA ARG A 139 -21.80 -26.91 25.33
C ARG A 139 -20.50 -26.83 26.12
N MET A 140 -20.35 -25.83 26.99
CA MET A 140 -19.17 -25.67 27.85
C MET A 140 -18.98 -26.83 28.82
N ALA A 141 -20.08 -27.50 29.22
CA ALA A 141 -20.03 -28.70 30.04
C ALA A 141 -19.55 -29.96 29.28
N MET A 142 -19.52 -29.94 27.94
CA MET A 142 -19.07 -31.09 27.15
C MET A 142 -17.55 -31.30 27.26
N PRO A 143 -17.06 -32.54 27.36
CA PRO A 143 -15.62 -32.83 27.46
C PRO A 143 -14.79 -32.25 26.29
N ALA A 144 -15.35 -32.21 25.09
CA ALA A 144 -14.68 -31.74 23.87
C ALA A 144 -14.54 -30.20 23.79
N TYR A 145 -15.12 -29.43 24.72
CA TYR A 145 -15.15 -27.96 24.65
C TYR A 145 -13.75 -27.31 24.76
N THR A 146 -12.74 -28.01 25.29
CA THR A 146 -11.43 -27.43 25.61
C THR A 146 -10.55 -27.11 24.40
N ASP A 147 -10.89 -27.61 23.20
CA ASP A 147 -10.13 -27.40 21.96
C ASP A 147 -10.59 -26.13 21.22
N GLN A 148 -10.30 -24.97 21.83
CA GLN A 148 -10.68 -23.65 21.30
C GLN A 148 -9.55 -22.65 21.43
N ASP A 149 -9.57 -21.66 20.53
CA ASP A 149 -8.71 -20.49 20.64
C ASP A 149 -8.97 -19.75 21.99
N PRO A 150 -7.91 -19.25 22.67
CA PRO A 150 -8.06 -18.59 23.97
C PRO A 150 -9.02 -17.40 23.98
N ILE A 151 -9.19 -16.70 22.85
CA ILE A 151 -10.06 -15.52 22.74
C ILE A 151 -11.55 -15.90 22.85
N PRO A 152 -12.16 -16.67 21.92
CA PRO A 152 -13.56 -17.08 22.04
C PRO A 152 -13.83 -17.87 23.31
N ARG A 153 -12.88 -18.71 23.77
CA ARG A 153 -13.01 -19.45 25.03
C ARG A 153 -13.20 -18.53 26.24
N SER A 154 -12.38 -17.48 26.34
CA SER A 154 -12.47 -16.48 27.43
C SER A 154 -13.76 -15.66 27.34
N LEU A 155 -14.16 -15.25 26.13
CA LEU A 155 -15.37 -14.47 25.88
C LEU A 155 -16.65 -15.26 26.20
N ASN A 156 -16.67 -16.56 25.91
CA ASN A 156 -17.76 -17.45 26.28
C ASN A 156 -17.93 -17.55 27.81
N ALA A 157 -16.84 -17.70 28.56
CA ALA A 157 -16.89 -17.71 30.03
C ALA A 157 -17.33 -16.34 30.59
N LEU A 158 -16.83 -15.24 30.01
CA LEU A 158 -17.25 -13.88 30.35
C LEU A 158 -18.75 -13.66 30.10
N ALA A 159 -19.32 -14.20 29.02
CA ALA A 159 -20.76 -14.11 28.75
C ALA A 159 -21.60 -14.80 29.82
N LEU A 160 -21.21 -16.00 30.27
CA LEU A 160 -21.88 -16.69 31.37
C LEU A 160 -21.74 -15.92 32.68
N LEU A 161 -20.57 -15.35 32.97
CA LEU A 161 -20.38 -14.50 34.16
C LEU A 161 -21.23 -13.23 34.10
N ALA A 162 -21.31 -12.58 32.93
CA ALA A 162 -22.10 -11.38 32.69
C ALA A 162 -23.61 -11.59 32.84
N SER A 163 -24.09 -12.83 32.64
CA SER A 163 -25.50 -13.19 32.89
C SER A 163 -25.90 -13.00 34.36
N GLY A 164 -24.93 -13.11 35.29
CA GLY A 164 -25.16 -13.07 36.73
C GLY A 164 -25.90 -14.29 37.28
N ASN A 165 -26.09 -15.36 36.50
CA ASN A 165 -26.70 -16.59 36.98
C ASN A 165 -25.68 -17.43 37.80
N PRO A 166 -25.92 -17.66 39.10
CA PRO A 166 -25.00 -18.42 39.95
C PRO A 166 -24.81 -19.89 39.51
N GLU A 167 -25.76 -20.48 38.78
CA GLU A 167 -25.69 -21.86 38.29
C GLU A 167 -24.52 -22.09 37.32
N TYR A 168 -24.05 -21.04 36.64
CA TYR A 168 -22.94 -21.15 35.70
C TYR A 168 -21.57 -20.98 36.35
N LEU A 169 -21.51 -20.51 37.62
CA LEU A 169 -20.24 -20.23 38.30
C LEU A 169 -19.27 -21.42 38.35
N PRO A 170 -19.70 -22.69 38.55
CA PRO A 170 -18.78 -23.83 38.50
C PRO A 170 -18.07 -23.97 37.14
N LEU A 171 -18.77 -23.71 36.03
CA LEU A 171 -18.18 -23.72 34.69
C LEU A 171 -17.22 -22.54 34.50
N VAL A 172 -17.65 -21.33 34.89
CA VAL A 172 -16.78 -20.13 34.81
C VAL A 172 -15.52 -20.30 35.65
N LYS A 173 -15.62 -20.89 36.84
CA LYS A 173 -14.47 -21.18 37.70
C LYS A 173 -13.46 -22.12 37.02
N LYS A 174 -13.93 -23.18 36.36
CA LYS A 174 -13.08 -24.09 35.58
C LYS A 174 -12.31 -23.33 34.48
N GLU A 175 -13.00 -22.45 33.76
CA GLU A 175 -12.37 -21.64 32.71
C GLU A 175 -11.41 -20.58 33.28
N ALA A 176 -11.74 -19.96 34.42
CA ALA A 176 -10.83 -19.04 35.11
C ALA A 176 -9.55 -19.76 35.59
N GLN A 177 -9.66 -20.99 36.11
CA GLN A 177 -8.49 -21.79 36.49
C GLN A 177 -7.61 -22.14 35.28
N TRP A 178 -8.22 -22.49 34.14
CA TRP A 178 -7.50 -22.67 32.88
C TRP A 178 -6.78 -21.38 32.45
N ALA A 179 -7.48 -20.25 32.46
CA ALA A 179 -6.90 -18.95 32.09
C ALA A 179 -5.74 -18.54 33.01
N ALA A 180 -5.85 -18.82 34.32
CA ALA A 180 -4.77 -18.60 35.30
C ALA A 180 -3.51 -19.42 34.98
N ALA A 181 -3.68 -20.63 34.45
CA ALA A 181 -2.60 -21.52 34.05
C ALA A 181 -2.08 -21.26 32.63
N TYR A 182 -2.81 -20.52 31.81
CA TYR A 182 -2.48 -20.29 30.40
C TYR A 182 -1.13 -19.58 30.23
N SER A 183 -0.36 -20.03 29.25
CA SER A 183 0.88 -19.38 28.80
C SER A 183 1.07 -19.63 27.31
N SER A 184 1.80 -18.74 26.64
CA SER A 184 2.16 -18.92 25.23
C SER A 184 3.53 -18.36 24.93
N LYS A 185 4.22 -18.95 23.95
CA LYS A 185 5.51 -18.47 23.43
C LYS A 185 5.38 -17.53 22.22
N SER A 186 4.19 -17.44 21.64
CA SER A 186 3.85 -16.59 20.51
C SER A 186 2.43 -16.04 20.66
N MET A 187 2.11 -14.92 20.01
CA MET A 187 0.78 -14.29 20.08
C MET A 187 0.35 -13.93 21.52
N GLN A 188 1.28 -13.75 22.45
CA GLN A 188 0.96 -13.46 23.86
C GLN A 188 0.05 -12.24 23.99
N THR A 189 0.34 -11.17 23.24
CA THR A 189 -0.46 -9.93 23.26
C THR A 189 -1.92 -10.18 22.86
N TRP A 190 -2.17 -11.11 21.94
CA TRP A 190 -3.52 -11.46 21.51
C TRP A 190 -4.28 -12.23 22.58
N HIS A 191 -3.65 -13.23 23.20
CA HIS A 191 -4.35 -14.14 24.12
C HIS A 191 -4.43 -13.59 25.55
N TYR A 192 -3.35 -13.00 26.06
CA TYR A 192 -3.26 -12.60 27.47
C TYR A 192 -4.30 -11.54 27.83
N GLY A 193 -4.63 -10.62 26.92
CA GLY A 193 -5.66 -9.61 27.15
C GLY A 193 -7.00 -10.24 27.53
N TYR A 194 -7.47 -11.23 26.78
CA TYR A 194 -8.76 -11.87 27.02
C TYR A 194 -8.73 -12.83 28.22
N CYS A 195 -7.63 -13.58 28.41
CA CYS A 195 -7.45 -14.41 29.61
C CYS A 195 -7.45 -13.55 30.89
N MET A 196 -6.72 -12.43 30.90
CA MET A 196 -6.67 -11.53 32.05
C MET A 196 -8.01 -10.81 32.28
N MET A 197 -8.74 -10.43 31.23
CA MET A 197 -10.10 -9.89 31.37
C MET A 197 -11.03 -10.88 32.07
N LEU A 198 -11.03 -12.16 31.66
CA LEU A 198 -11.80 -13.21 32.33
C LEU A 198 -11.42 -13.33 33.81
N LEU A 199 -10.12 -13.42 34.09
CA LEU A 199 -9.61 -13.57 35.45
C LEU A 199 -9.98 -12.39 36.35
N ALA A 200 -9.76 -11.16 35.88
CA ALA A 200 -10.05 -9.95 36.64
C ALA A 200 -11.54 -9.82 36.94
N GLU A 201 -12.40 -10.01 35.93
CA GLU A 201 -13.86 -9.95 36.12
C GLU A 201 -14.36 -11.06 37.05
N TYR A 202 -13.82 -12.28 36.93
CA TYR A 202 -14.15 -13.39 37.83
C TYR A 202 -13.77 -13.08 39.28
N VAL A 203 -12.56 -12.56 39.52
CA VAL A 203 -12.10 -12.15 40.87
C VAL A 203 -13.00 -11.03 41.42
N ILE A 204 -13.28 -10.00 40.62
CA ILE A 204 -14.14 -8.87 41.03
C ILE A 204 -15.58 -9.32 41.32
N ALA A 205 -16.08 -10.32 40.60
CA ALA A 205 -17.45 -10.82 40.77
C ALA A 205 -17.60 -11.81 41.93
N THR A 206 -16.57 -12.60 42.23
CA THR A 206 -16.67 -13.75 43.18
C THR A 206 -15.83 -13.61 44.44
N GLY A 207 -14.79 -12.77 44.42
CA GLY A 207 -13.78 -12.69 45.47
C GLY A 207 -12.79 -13.86 45.51
N ASP A 208 -12.85 -14.81 44.57
CA ASP A 208 -12.01 -16.01 44.55
C ASP A 208 -10.52 -15.68 44.34
N GLN A 209 -9.75 -15.69 45.42
CA GLN A 209 -8.32 -15.38 45.41
C GLN A 209 -7.45 -16.46 44.77
N SER A 210 -7.97 -17.67 44.51
CA SER A 210 -7.16 -18.79 44.02
C SER A 210 -6.54 -18.56 42.63
N VAL A 211 -7.14 -17.69 41.82
CA VAL A 211 -6.66 -17.37 40.46
C VAL A 211 -5.82 -16.09 40.38
N VAL A 212 -5.77 -15.29 41.47
CA VAL A 212 -5.02 -14.03 41.51
C VAL A 212 -3.51 -14.21 41.25
N PRO A 213 -2.83 -15.28 41.72
CA PRO A 213 -1.43 -15.51 41.35
C PRO A 213 -1.20 -15.63 39.83
N GLY A 214 -2.12 -16.31 39.12
CA GLY A 214 -2.08 -16.42 37.66
C GLY A 214 -2.33 -15.08 36.96
N LEU A 215 -3.33 -14.33 37.44
CA LEU A 215 -3.60 -12.97 36.96
C LEU A 215 -2.39 -12.04 37.14
N ARG A 216 -1.76 -12.06 38.33
CA ARG A 216 -0.54 -11.28 38.62
C ARG A 216 0.60 -11.67 37.70
N ARG A 217 0.82 -12.97 37.44
CA ARG A 217 1.85 -13.44 36.51
C ARG A 217 1.64 -12.85 35.12
N LEU A 218 0.44 -13.04 34.54
CA LEU A 218 0.12 -12.57 33.19
C LEU A 218 0.24 -11.04 33.08
N ALA A 219 -0.21 -10.30 34.11
CA ALA A 219 -0.13 -8.83 34.13
C ALA A 219 1.33 -8.34 34.15
N LEU A 220 2.19 -8.97 34.96
CA LEU A 220 3.61 -8.61 35.02
C LEU A 220 4.37 -9.00 33.75
N GLU A 221 4.06 -10.17 33.17
CA GLU A 221 4.63 -10.57 31.87
C GLU A 221 4.21 -9.59 30.76
N ALA A 222 2.94 -9.18 30.73
CA ALA A 222 2.43 -8.20 29.77
C ALA A 222 3.04 -6.80 29.96
N ALA A 223 3.13 -6.31 31.19
CA ALA A 223 3.74 -5.02 31.51
C ALA A 223 5.22 -4.97 31.13
N LYS A 224 6.01 -5.99 31.52
CA LYS A 224 7.43 -6.11 31.16
C LYS A 224 7.65 -6.41 29.68
N GLY A 225 6.64 -6.99 29.03
CA GLY A 225 6.62 -7.25 27.59
C GLY A 225 6.22 -6.06 26.73
N GLN A 226 5.92 -4.91 27.33
CA GLN A 226 5.62 -3.67 26.61
C GLN A 226 6.91 -3.07 26.02
N SER A 227 6.80 -2.46 24.83
CA SER A 227 7.91 -1.68 24.28
C SER A 227 8.14 -0.38 25.04
N ALA A 228 9.34 0.19 24.89
CA ALA A 228 9.73 1.47 25.47
C ALA A 228 8.82 2.67 25.06
N VAL A 229 7.96 2.51 24.06
CA VAL A 229 7.03 3.55 23.58
C VAL A 229 5.56 3.29 23.97
N GLY A 230 5.29 2.34 24.86
CA GLY A 230 3.94 2.10 25.38
C GLY A 230 3.06 1.20 24.52
N SER A 231 3.67 0.39 23.65
CA SER A 231 2.94 -0.43 22.66
C SER A 231 3.41 -1.89 22.64
N TRP A 232 2.65 -2.76 21.97
CA TRP A 232 2.95 -4.19 21.82
C TRP A 232 2.86 -4.62 20.35
N GLY A 233 3.55 -5.70 20.00
CA GLY A 233 3.40 -6.40 18.71
C GLY A 233 2.61 -7.70 18.88
N HIS A 234 2.80 -8.67 17.98
CA HIS A 234 2.18 -10.01 18.11
C HIS A 234 2.65 -10.71 19.40
N GLY A 235 3.96 -10.62 19.66
CA GLY A 235 4.58 -11.03 20.92
C GLY A 235 5.04 -9.81 21.73
N PHE A 236 5.62 -10.10 22.88
CA PHE A 236 6.25 -9.11 23.74
C PHE A 236 7.55 -8.57 23.16
N ALA A 237 7.95 -7.40 23.66
CA ALA A 237 9.18 -6.73 23.28
C ALA A 237 10.40 -7.66 23.43
N ILE A 238 11.35 -7.52 22.52
CA ILE A 238 12.62 -8.26 22.56
C ILE A 238 13.50 -7.69 23.70
N PRO A 239 14.59 -8.36 24.11
CA PRO A 239 15.36 -7.98 25.29
C PRO A 239 15.90 -6.54 25.33
N ASP A 240 15.99 -5.85 24.20
CA ASP A 240 16.40 -4.44 24.13
C ASP A 240 15.24 -3.43 24.30
N GLY A 241 14.03 -3.92 24.59
CA GLY A 241 12.83 -3.11 24.82
C GLY A 241 12.08 -2.68 23.55
N ARG A 242 12.52 -3.09 22.36
CA ARG A 242 11.83 -2.78 21.09
C ARG A 242 10.84 -3.87 20.71
N LEU A 243 9.88 -3.51 19.85
CA LEU A 243 9.01 -4.51 19.23
C LEU A 243 9.75 -5.27 18.14
N GLY A 244 9.80 -6.60 18.29
CA GLY A 244 10.24 -7.50 17.23
C GLY A 244 9.15 -7.74 16.20
N GLY A 245 9.54 -8.15 14.99
CA GLY A 245 8.56 -8.54 13.97
C GLY A 245 7.86 -7.34 13.30
N TYR A 246 6.53 -7.40 13.22
CA TYR A 246 5.67 -6.45 12.51
C TYR A 246 5.50 -5.07 13.21
N GLY A 247 6.24 -4.82 14.31
CA GLY A 247 6.14 -3.57 15.06
C GLY A 247 4.83 -3.46 15.86
N MET A 248 4.37 -2.22 16.06
CA MET A 248 3.21 -1.90 16.89
C MET A 248 1.91 -2.49 16.33
N MET A 249 1.04 -3.00 17.21
CA MET A 249 -0.26 -3.55 16.88
C MET A 249 -1.31 -3.08 17.89
N ASN A 250 -2.07 -2.07 17.51
CA ASN A 250 -3.08 -1.48 18.39
C ASN A 250 -4.26 -2.43 18.69
N SER A 251 -4.64 -3.29 17.73
CA SER A 251 -5.79 -4.21 17.90
C SER A 251 -5.65 -5.21 19.06
N PRO A 252 -4.48 -5.85 19.28
CA PRO A 252 -4.24 -6.64 20.50
C PRO A 252 -3.73 -5.80 21.68
N GLY A 253 -3.03 -4.68 21.42
CA GLY A 253 -2.46 -3.83 22.47
C GLY A 253 -3.50 -3.12 23.35
N ILE A 254 -4.61 -2.65 22.77
CA ILE A 254 -5.67 -1.97 23.55
C ILE A 254 -6.40 -2.97 24.48
N PRO A 255 -6.87 -4.15 24.03
CA PRO A 255 -7.41 -5.18 24.92
C PRO A 255 -6.44 -5.57 26.04
N LEU A 256 -5.15 -5.69 25.75
CA LEU A 256 -4.14 -5.97 26.77
C LEU A 256 -4.05 -4.85 27.81
N THR A 257 -4.13 -3.60 27.39
CA THR A 257 -4.15 -2.43 28.29
C THR A 257 -5.41 -2.39 29.14
N ILE A 258 -6.59 -2.66 28.55
CA ILE A 258 -7.86 -2.80 29.30
C ILE A 258 -7.70 -3.86 30.39
N ALA A 259 -7.12 -5.01 30.03
CA ALA A 259 -6.93 -6.11 30.95
C ALA A 259 -5.94 -5.78 32.08
N LEU A 260 -4.89 -4.99 31.82
CA LEU A 260 -3.98 -4.47 32.86
C LEU A 260 -4.71 -3.52 33.82
N VAL A 261 -5.56 -2.63 33.30
CA VAL A 261 -6.41 -1.78 34.15
C VAL A 261 -7.31 -2.65 35.02
N MET A 262 -8.01 -3.62 34.44
CA MET A 262 -8.87 -4.54 35.21
C MET A 262 -8.09 -5.39 36.21
N ALA A 263 -6.88 -5.84 35.88
CA ALA A 263 -6.02 -6.59 36.80
C ALA A 263 -5.63 -5.76 38.03
N ARG A 264 -5.33 -4.46 37.83
CA ARG A 264 -5.11 -3.52 38.94
C ARG A 264 -6.35 -3.41 39.82
N GLU A 265 -7.53 -3.23 39.23
CA GLU A 265 -8.80 -3.17 39.97
C GLU A 265 -9.13 -4.48 40.71
N ALA A 266 -8.67 -5.63 40.18
CA ALA A 266 -8.79 -6.95 40.80
C ALA A 266 -7.72 -7.23 41.88
N GLY A 267 -6.88 -6.25 42.24
CA GLY A 267 -5.91 -6.34 43.33
C GLY A 267 -4.45 -6.53 42.91
N VAL A 268 -4.12 -6.50 41.62
CA VAL A 268 -2.73 -6.54 41.12
C VAL A 268 -2.11 -5.13 41.17
N ASN A 269 -1.88 -4.65 42.39
CA ASN A 269 -1.26 -3.35 42.64
C ASN A 269 0.28 -3.45 42.52
N ASP A 270 0.79 -3.31 41.30
CA ASP A 270 2.23 -3.33 41.01
C ASP A 270 2.65 -2.07 40.21
N PRO A 271 3.74 -1.38 40.58
CA PRO A 271 4.19 -0.18 39.87
C PRO A 271 4.45 -0.40 38.37
N GLU A 272 4.92 -1.59 37.97
CA GLU A 272 5.18 -1.91 36.56
C GLU A 272 3.88 -1.92 35.75
N VAL A 273 2.79 -2.45 36.34
CA VAL A 273 1.46 -2.45 35.72
C VAL A 273 0.94 -1.02 35.57
N ALA A 274 1.07 -0.19 36.62
CA ALA A 274 0.65 1.20 36.56
C ALA A 274 1.43 2.01 35.50
N HIS A 275 2.75 1.79 35.41
CA HIS A 275 3.58 2.42 34.41
C HIS A 275 3.19 2.01 32.98
N ALA A 276 2.96 0.72 32.74
CA ALA A 276 2.58 0.22 31.42
C ALA A 276 1.21 0.76 30.95
N ILE A 277 0.25 0.87 31.88
CA ILE A 277 -1.05 1.50 31.61
C ILE A 277 -0.87 2.95 31.15
N GLU A 278 -0.09 3.76 31.89
CA GLU A 278 0.06 5.17 31.57
C GLU A 278 0.80 5.39 30.25
N LEU A 279 1.86 4.61 29.95
CA LEU A 279 2.55 4.71 28.67
C LEU A 279 1.62 4.43 27.48
N SER A 280 0.76 3.41 27.59
CA SER A 280 -0.19 3.08 26.52
C SER A 280 -1.31 4.11 26.40
N ALA A 281 -1.91 4.51 27.53
CA ALA A 281 -2.95 5.54 27.54
C ALA A 281 -2.45 6.85 26.93
N ARG A 282 -1.23 7.26 27.29
CA ARG A 282 -0.58 8.46 26.75
C ARG A 282 -0.41 8.44 25.24
N LEU A 283 -0.04 7.31 24.66
CA LEU A 283 -0.01 7.12 23.21
C LEU A 283 -1.41 7.25 22.61
N LEU A 284 -2.41 6.56 23.18
CA LEU A 284 -3.77 6.52 22.63
C LEU A 284 -4.50 7.88 22.72
N ARG A 285 -4.20 8.69 23.75
CA ARG A 285 -4.70 10.07 23.87
C ARG A 285 -4.36 10.94 22.66
N PHE A 286 -3.29 10.61 21.93
CA PHE A 286 -2.97 11.30 20.69
C PHE A 286 -4.11 11.24 19.68
N TYR A 287 -4.87 10.14 19.58
CA TYR A 287 -5.87 9.97 18.51
C TYR A 287 -7.23 10.63 18.81
N ILE A 288 -7.45 11.12 20.03
CA ILE A 288 -8.71 11.76 20.44
C ILE A 288 -8.98 12.99 19.55
N GLY A 289 -10.13 13.02 18.89
CA GLY A 289 -10.54 14.11 17.99
C GLY A 289 -9.95 14.08 16.59
N LYS A 290 -9.08 13.11 16.26
CA LYS A 290 -8.28 13.11 15.02
C LYS A 290 -8.66 12.05 14.02
N GLY A 291 -9.20 10.92 14.47
CA GLY A 291 -9.64 9.80 13.65
C GLY A 291 -9.76 8.52 14.47
N ALA A 292 -10.12 7.43 13.81
CA ALA A 292 -10.01 6.10 14.41
C ALA A 292 -8.53 5.75 14.67
N ILE A 293 -8.29 4.92 15.70
CA ILE A 293 -6.94 4.45 16.01
C ILE A 293 -6.48 3.55 14.85
N PRO A 294 -5.31 3.79 14.23
CA PRO A 294 -4.88 3.04 13.07
C PRO A 294 -4.27 1.69 13.43
N TYR A 295 -3.91 0.88 12.43
CA TYR A 295 -2.94 -0.19 12.63
C TYR A 295 -1.51 0.37 12.70
N GLY A 296 -0.65 -0.22 13.53
CA GLY A 296 0.72 0.22 13.70
C GLY A 296 0.90 1.72 13.90
N ASP A 297 2.06 2.22 13.49
CA ASP A 297 2.41 3.63 13.60
C ASP A 297 1.79 4.47 12.46
N HIS A 298 0.62 4.14 11.91
CA HIS A 298 0.06 4.94 10.80
C HIS A 298 -0.59 6.27 11.27
N HIS A 299 -1.04 7.09 10.32
CA HIS A 299 -1.76 8.33 10.60
C HIS A 299 -3.13 7.99 11.25
N PRO A 300 -3.75 8.90 12.03
CA PRO A 300 -5.14 8.72 12.45
C PRO A 300 -6.02 8.35 11.27
N TRP A 301 -6.81 7.29 11.42
CA TRP A 301 -7.59 6.73 10.34
C TRP A 301 -8.88 7.53 10.14
N THR A 302 -9.08 8.09 8.95
CA THR A 302 -10.22 8.97 8.64
C THR A 302 -11.10 8.44 7.50
N GLU A 303 -10.83 7.24 7.00
CA GLU A 303 -11.65 6.63 5.94
C GLU A 303 -12.97 6.07 6.50
N THR A 304 -12.91 5.47 7.69
CA THR A 304 -14.04 4.89 8.43
C THR A 304 -13.97 5.30 9.91
N HIS A 305 -15.10 5.24 10.61
CA HIS A 305 -15.21 5.62 12.02
C HIS A 305 -14.64 4.58 12.98
N ASP A 306 -14.40 3.35 12.51
CA ASP A 306 -13.70 2.32 13.27
C ASP A 306 -12.86 1.46 12.32
N ASP A 307 -11.90 0.75 12.88
CA ASP A 307 -11.07 -0.23 12.19
C ASP A 307 -10.73 -1.35 13.20
N ASN A 308 -11.14 -2.59 12.93
CA ASN A 308 -11.01 -3.74 13.84
C ASN A 308 -11.50 -3.50 15.29
N GLY A 309 -12.50 -2.66 15.49
CA GLY A 309 -13.15 -2.41 16.79
C GLY A 309 -12.32 -1.56 17.76
N LYS A 310 -11.23 -0.95 17.29
CA LYS A 310 -10.28 -0.22 18.14
C LYS A 310 -10.90 1.01 18.79
N CYS A 311 -11.89 1.66 18.17
CA CYS A 311 -12.63 2.74 18.82
C CYS A 311 -13.51 2.20 19.96
N GLY A 312 -14.17 1.06 19.75
CA GLY A 312 -14.90 0.38 20.82
C GLY A 312 -14.00 -0.02 21.99
N MET A 313 -12.82 -0.58 21.71
CA MET A 313 -11.81 -0.90 22.72
C MET A 313 -11.34 0.34 23.49
N ALA A 314 -10.97 1.41 22.78
CA ALA A 314 -10.48 2.64 23.39
C ALA A 314 -11.55 3.34 24.24
N THR A 315 -12.82 3.27 23.83
CA THR A 315 -13.95 3.74 24.62
C THR A 315 -13.96 3.08 26.00
N VAL A 316 -13.90 1.74 26.03
CA VAL A 316 -13.88 0.96 27.28
C VAL A 316 -12.64 1.29 28.11
N LEU A 317 -11.46 1.39 27.48
CA LEU A 317 -10.23 1.74 28.17
C LEU A 317 -10.33 3.10 28.89
N PHE A 318 -10.70 4.16 28.17
CA PHE A 318 -10.78 5.50 28.75
C PHE A 318 -11.91 5.62 29.77
N ASP A 319 -13.02 4.89 29.60
CA ASP A 319 -14.09 4.83 30.59
C ASP A 319 -13.60 4.22 31.92
N LEU A 320 -12.82 3.13 31.85
CA LEU A 320 -12.20 2.50 33.02
C LEU A 320 -11.12 3.38 33.67
N LEU A 321 -10.42 4.20 32.89
CA LEU A 321 -9.48 5.20 33.41
C LEU A 321 -10.19 6.43 34.01
N GLY A 322 -11.49 6.62 33.74
CA GLY A 322 -12.25 7.80 34.16
C GLY A 322 -11.97 9.03 33.30
N GLU A 323 -11.53 8.86 32.05
CA GLU A 323 -11.16 9.94 31.14
C GLU A 323 -12.28 10.25 30.14
N THR A 324 -13.14 11.21 30.49
CA THR A 324 -14.32 11.58 29.69
C THR A 324 -14.00 11.91 28.22
N LYS A 325 -12.95 12.71 27.95
CA LYS A 325 -12.66 13.16 26.58
C LYS A 325 -12.40 12.01 25.61
N GLY A 326 -11.60 11.03 26.04
CA GLY A 326 -11.28 9.85 25.22
C GLY A 326 -12.47 8.92 25.10
N ALA A 327 -13.13 8.63 26.23
CA ALA A 327 -14.28 7.74 26.25
C ALA A 327 -15.43 8.26 25.39
N GLU A 328 -15.75 9.56 25.47
CA GLU A 328 -16.82 10.18 24.70
C GLU A 328 -16.51 10.19 23.19
N PHE A 329 -15.32 10.65 22.80
CA PHE A 329 -14.96 10.73 21.38
C PHE A 329 -15.04 9.36 20.71
N PHE A 330 -14.39 8.34 21.28
CA PHE A 330 -14.38 7.01 20.68
C PHE A 330 -15.74 6.30 20.79
N SER A 331 -16.57 6.62 21.79
CA SER A 331 -17.93 6.09 21.88
C SER A 331 -18.78 6.63 20.72
N ARG A 332 -18.70 7.94 20.45
CA ARG A 332 -19.39 8.54 19.29
C ARG A 332 -18.93 7.94 17.96
N MET A 333 -17.61 7.74 17.78
CA MET A 333 -17.06 7.02 16.62
C MET A 333 -17.62 5.59 16.52
N SER A 334 -17.78 4.90 17.64
CA SER A 334 -18.37 3.55 17.67
C SER A 334 -19.85 3.54 17.27
N VAL A 335 -20.64 4.54 17.68
CA VAL A 335 -22.05 4.71 17.27
C VAL A 335 -22.15 5.00 15.76
N ALA A 336 -21.28 5.87 15.24
CA ALA A 336 -21.25 6.20 13.82
C ALA A 336 -20.76 5.05 12.93
N SER A 337 -19.94 4.12 13.46
CA SER A 337 -19.46 2.98 12.68
C SER A 337 -20.51 1.87 12.58
N HIS A 338 -20.98 1.60 11.36
CA HIS A 338 -21.94 0.53 11.05
C HIS A 338 -21.83 0.09 9.58
N SER A 339 -22.63 -0.91 9.17
CA SER A 339 -22.70 -1.38 7.78
C SER A 339 -21.31 -1.77 7.22
N ALA A 340 -20.93 -1.28 6.04
CA ALA A 340 -19.66 -1.61 5.39
C ALA A 340 -18.42 -1.29 6.25
N GLU A 341 -18.49 -0.31 7.15
CA GLU A 341 -17.38 0.01 8.06
C GLU A 341 -17.13 -1.10 9.09
N ARG A 342 -18.17 -1.86 9.44
CA ARG A 342 -18.08 -3.00 10.37
C ARG A 342 -18.11 -4.36 9.69
N ASP A 343 -18.45 -4.44 8.41
CA ASP A 343 -18.38 -5.67 7.62
C ASP A 343 -16.94 -6.07 7.27
N CYS A 344 -15.98 -5.15 7.35
CA CYS A 344 -14.59 -5.41 6.96
C CYS A 344 -13.62 -5.24 8.14
N GLY A 345 -12.35 -5.56 7.93
CA GLY A 345 -11.26 -5.36 8.88
C GLY A 345 -9.97 -6.01 8.37
N HIS A 346 -8.81 -5.63 8.91
CA HIS A 346 -7.50 -6.07 8.39
C HIS A 346 -7.35 -7.60 8.29
N THR A 347 -7.99 -8.35 9.20
CA THR A 347 -7.94 -9.83 9.26
C THR A 347 -9.33 -10.47 9.17
N GLY A 348 -10.36 -9.67 8.86
CA GLY A 348 -11.77 -10.03 9.05
C GLY A 348 -12.49 -9.10 10.03
N ASN A 349 -13.80 -9.30 10.20
CA ASN A 349 -14.66 -8.37 10.95
C ASN A 349 -14.98 -8.77 12.40
N TYR A 350 -14.41 -9.87 12.90
CA TYR A 350 -14.70 -10.41 14.24
C TYR A 350 -14.57 -9.36 15.36
N PHE A 351 -13.42 -8.68 15.44
CA PHE A 351 -13.19 -7.66 16.48
C PHE A 351 -14.03 -6.39 16.28
N ASN A 352 -14.37 -6.08 15.03
CA ASN A 352 -15.27 -4.98 14.70
C ASN A 352 -16.67 -5.20 15.29
N LEU A 353 -17.12 -6.45 15.42
CA LEU A 353 -18.40 -6.77 16.06
C LEU A 353 -18.28 -6.92 17.56
N LEU A 354 -17.23 -7.60 18.03
CA LEU A 354 -17.00 -7.82 19.46
C LEU A 354 -17.00 -6.52 20.26
N TRP A 355 -16.29 -5.51 19.76
CA TRP A 355 -16.12 -4.25 20.47
C TRP A 355 -17.15 -3.18 20.10
N ALA A 356 -18.10 -3.48 19.20
CA ALA A 356 -19.16 -2.56 18.82
C ALA A 356 -20.03 -2.16 20.03
N LEU A 357 -20.83 -3.09 20.58
CA LEU A 357 -21.73 -2.75 21.69
C LEU A 357 -21.00 -2.32 22.98
N PRO A 358 -19.85 -2.89 23.38
CA PRO A 358 -19.10 -2.35 24.53
C PRO A 358 -18.78 -0.86 24.39
N GLY A 359 -18.49 -0.37 23.18
CA GLY A 359 -18.26 1.05 22.91
C GLY A 359 -19.55 1.87 22.80
N VAL A 360 -20.53 1.39 22.03
CA VAL A 360 -21.83 2.04 21.81
C VAL A 360 -22.62 2.21 23.12
N ALA A 361 -22.60 1.18 23.99
CA ALA A 361 -23.33 1.17 25.25
C ALA A 361 -22.89 2.25 26.25
N ARG A 362 -21.67 2.79 26.13
CA ARG A 362 -21.22 3.91 26.97
C ARG A 362 -21.94 5.20 26.66
N SER A 363 -22.39 5.40 25.41
CA SER A 363 -23.26 6.52 25.03
C SER A 363 -24.73 6.33 25.47
N GLY A 364 -25.09 5.18 26.03
CA GLY A 364 -26.38 4.95 26.66
C GLY A 364 -27.43 4.20 25.85
N PRO A 365 -28.62 3.96 26.44
CA PRO A 365 -29.65 3.10 25.86
C PRO A 365 -30.17 3.55 24.49
N HIS A 366 -30.30 4.86 24.26
CA HIS A 366 -30.74 5.37 22.96
C HIS A 366 -29.69 5.15 21.88
N ALA A 367 -28.40 5.26 22.21
CA ALA A 367 -27.31 4.99 21.29
C ALA A 367 -27.29 3.50 20.88
N THR A 368 -27.44 2.59 21.85
CA THR A 368 -27.54 1.16 21.55
C THR A 368 -28.74 0.84 20.70
N GLY A 369 -29.90 1.41 21.01
CA GLY A 369 -31.11 1.14 20.25
C GLY A 369 -31.05 1.65 18.81
N ALA A 370 -30.51 2.85 18.59
CA ALA A 370 -30.30 3.42 17.26
C ALA A 370 -29.33 2.57 16.43
N TRP A 371 -28.19 2.16 17.01
CA TRP A 371 -27.20 1.31 16.34
C TRP A 371 -27.72 -0.10 16.06
N MET A 372 -28.43 -0.70 17.01
CA MET A 372 -29.09 -1.99 16.82
C MET A 372 -30.13 -1.90 15.69
N ASN A 373 -30.89 -0.82 15.60
CA ASN A 373 -31.86 -0.62 14.52
C ASN A 373 -31.20 -0.47 13.14
N GLU A 374 -30.09 0.28 13.04
CA GLU A 374 -29.37 0.47 11.77
C GLU A 374 -28.68 -0.83 11.29
N PHE A 375 -27.99 -1.52 12.21
CA PHE A 375 -27.09 -2.63 11.87
C PHE A 375 -27.23 -3.86 12.78
N GLY A 376 -27.18 -3.68 14.10
CA GLY A 376 -27.04 -4.81 15.02
C GLY A 376 -28.16 -5.86 14.95
N ASN A 377 -29.42 -5.44 14.85
CA ASN A 377 -30.59 -6.33 14.91
C ASN A 377 -30.58 -7.36 13.79
N TRP A 378 -30.50 -6.91 12.53
CA TRP A 378 -30.53 -7.82 11.39
C TRP A 378 -29.27 -8.67 11.33
N TYR A 379 -28.11 -8.12 11.69
CA TYR A 379 -26.85 -8.85 11.69
C TYR A 379 -26.85 -9.96 12.74
N PHE A 380 -27.29 -9.65 13.97
CA PHE A 380 -27.30 -10.61 15.08
C PHE A 380 -28.35 -11.70 14.86
N ASP A 381 -29.52 -11.36 14.31
CA ASP A 381 -30.52 -12.36 13.92
C ASP A 381 -30.01 -13.26 12.78
N LEU A 382 -29.20 -12.74 11.87
CA LEU A 382 -28.56 -13.53 10.81
C LEU A 382 -27.44 -14.43 11.36
N ALA A 383 -26.62 -13.95 12.31
CA ALA A 383 -25.54 -14.70 12.96
C ALA A 383 -26.02 -15.84 13.88
N ARG A 384 -27.22 -15.72 14.44
CA ARG A 384 -27.81 -16.72 15.34
C ARG A 384 -28.17 -18.00 14.59
N GLN A 385 -27.76 -19.14 15.13
CA GLN A 385 -28.14 -20.47 14.68
C GLN A 385 -29.38 -20.96 15.43
N HIS A 386 -30.04 -22.00 14.89
CA HIS A 386 -31.28 -22.55 15.46
C HIS A 386 -31.07 -23.22 16.84
N ASP A 387 -29.84 -23.65 17.14
CA ASP A 387 -29.43 -24.26 18.41
C ASP A 387 -29.11 -23.24 19.53
N GLY A 388 -29.30 -21.94 19.26
CA GLY A 388 -29.04 -20.85 20.21
C GLY A 388 -27.60 -20.32 20.20
N SER A 389 -26.72 -20.88 19.36
CA SER A 389 -25.35 -20.39 19.19
C SER A 389 -25.22 -19.31 18.13
N TYR A 390 -24.05 -18.65 18.06
CA TYR A 390 -23.77 -17.64 17.03
C TYR A 390 -22.51 -17.98 16.27
N ARG A 391 -22.61 -17.93 14.94
CA ARG A 391 -21.48 -18.19 14.04
C ARG A 391 -20.86 -16.88 13.57
N HIS A 392 -19.55 -16.87 13.40
CA HIS A 392 -18.85 -15.80 12.69
C HIS A 392 -19.36 -15.71 11.24
N GLN A 393 -19.87 -14.54 10.86
CA GLN A 393 -20.43 -14.31 9.52
C GLN A 393 -19.36 -13.90 8.50
N GLY A 394 -18.26 -13.27 8.94
CA GLY A 394 -17.19 -12.80 8.07
C GLY A 394 -17.59 -11.65 7.13
N PRO A 395 -16.60 -11.05 6.46
CA PRO A 395 -16.82 -10.02 5.45
C PRO A 395 -17.56 -10.56 4.21
N PRO A 396 -18.21 -9.66 3.43
CA PRO A 396 -18.81 -9.97 2.13
C PRO A 396 -17.76 -10.25 1.04
N GLU A 397 -17.01 -11.35 1.14
CA GLU A 397 -15.98 -11.76 0.18
C GLU A 397 -16.05 -13.25 -0.19
N ASN A 398 -15.30 -13.66 -1.22
CA ASN A 398 -15.33 -15.03 -1.73
C ASN A 398 -14.56 -16.04 -0.88
N GLU A 399 -13.56 -15.59 -0.12
CA GLU A 399 -12.72 -16.44 0.73
C GLU A 399 -13.10 -16.34 2.21
N GLU A 400 -12.71 -17.35 2.98
CA GLU A 400 -12.84 -17.32 4.44
C GLU A 400 -11.80 -16.38 5.06
N ASP A 401 -12.21 -15.59 6.05
CA ASP A 401 -11.30 -14.73 6.80
C ASP A 401 -10.51 -15.51 7.87
N SER A 402 -9.66 -14.80 8.64
CA SER A 402 -8.80 -15.45 9.64
C SER A 402 -9.55 -16.04 10.84
N PHE A 403 -10.86 -15.80 10.95
CA PHE A 403 -11.70 -16.19 12.10
C PHE A 403 -12.79 -17.18 11.70
N ALA A 404 -12.77 -17.68 10.46
CA ALA A 404 -13.69 -18.71 10.02
C ALA A 404 -13.67 -19.92 10.96
N GLY A 405 -14.85 -20.37 11.37
CA GLY A 405 -15.03 -21.49 12.30
C GLY A 405 -14.94 -21.13 13.79
N TRP A 406 -14.64 -19.88 14.16
CA TRP A 406 -14.65 -19.47 15.57
C TRP A 406 -16.07 -19.46 16.16
N ASP A 407 -16.21 -19.95 17.39
CA ASP A 407 -17.43 -19.79 18.18
C ASP A 407 -17.60 -18.32 18.59
N SER A 408 -18.58 -17.65 18.00
CA SER A 408 -18.87 -16.24 18.24
C SER A 408 -20.02 -16.04 19.25
N THR A 409 -20.42 -17.10 19.96
CA THR A 409 -21.56 -17.06 20.88
C THR A 409 -21.33 -16.06 22.03
N GLY A 410 -20.19 -16.12 22.70
CA GLY A 410 -19.85 -15.22 23.81
C GLY A 410 -19.84 -13.74 23.39
N THR A 411 -19.33 -13.45 22.20
CA THR A 411 -19.33 -12.12 21.60
C THR A 411 -20.73 -11.49 21.54
N HIS A 412 -21.71 -12.24 21.04
CA HIS A 412 -23.09 -11.76 20.90
C HIS A 412 -23.83 -11.74 22.24
N LEU A 413 -23.58 -12.70 23.11
CA LEU A 413 -24.22 -12.74 24.44
C LEU A 413 -23.71 -11.62 25.35
N LEU A 414 -22.42 -11.26 25.29
CA LEU A 414 -21.90 -10.09 25.99
C LEU A 414 -22.59 -8.80 25.54
N ALA A 415 -22.85 -8.67 24.24
CA ALA A 415 -23.62 -7.57 23.68
C ALA A 415 -25.04 -7.52 24.26
N TYR A 416 -25.75 -8.66 24.35
CA TYR A 416 -27.07 -8.71 24.98
C TYR A 416 -27.05 -8.55 26.51
N ALA A 417 -25.93 -8.83 27.18
CA ALA A 417 -25.77 -8.70 28.63
C ALA A 417 -25.49 -7.26 29.11
N MET A 418 -25.22 -6.31 28.19
CA MET A 418 -24.97 -4.90 28.51
C MET A 418 -25.96 -4.26 29.50
N PRO A 419 -27.29 -4.50 29.42
CA PRO A 419 -28.24 -3.90 30.36
C PRO A 419 -28.09 -4.41 31.80
N LEU A 420 -27.52 -5.60 31.98
CA LEU A 420 -27.40 -6.23 33.30
C LEU A 420 -26.29 -5.63 34.15
N LYS A 421 -25.26 -5.05 33.52
CA LYS A 421 -24.13 -4.36 34.17
C LYS A 421 -23.48 -5.20 35.29
N LYS A 422 -23.37 -6.51 35.11
CA LYS A 422 -22.86 -7.44 36.13
C LYS A 422 -21.34 -7.51 36.20
N ILE A 423 -20.66 -7.17 35.11
CA ILE A 423 -19.20 -7.12 34.99
C ILE A 423 -18.76 -5.76 34.41
N TYR A 424 -17.49 -5.38 34.59
CA TYR A 424 -16.96 -4.08 34.18
C TYR A 424 -17.08 -3.86 32.66
N LEU A 425 -16.83 -4.89 31.85
CA LEU A 425 -16.99 -4.86 30.39
C LEU A 425 -18.42 -4.48 29.98
N THR A 426 -19.42 -4.99 30.71
CA THR A 426 -20.86 -4.65 30.53
C THR A 426 -21.31 -3.38 31.25
N GLY A 427 -20.40 -2.64 31.87
CA GLY A 427 -20.69 -1.36 32.52
C GLY A 427 -21.17 -1.46 33.97
N LYS A 428 -20.64 -2.42 34.75
CA LYS A 428 -20.80 -2.44 36.22
C LYS A 428 -20.34 -1.13 36.88
N ARG A 429 -19.22 -0.58 36.40
CA ARG A 429 -18.78 0.77 36.78
C ARG A 429 -19.59 1.81 36.00
N HIS A 430 -20.04 2.85 36.70
CA HIS A 430 -20.72 3.98 36.07
C HIS A 430 -19.82 4.60 34.99
N SER A 431 -20.37 4.82 33.79
CA SER A 431 -19.63 5.38 32.68
C SER A 431 -19.44 6.89 32.86
N VAL A 432 -18.28 7.41 32.47
CA VAL A 432 -18.00 8.84 32.43
C VAL A 432 -18.49 9.51 31.14
N VAL A 433 -19.03 8.73 30.19
CA VAL A 433 -19.52 9.23 28.91
C VAL A 433 -20.92 9.85 29.06
N PRO A 434 -21.11 11.10 28.60
CA PRO A 434 -22.43 11.71 28.56
C PRO A 434 -23.43 10.84 27.77
N GLN A 435 -24.60 10.60 28.35
CA GLN A 435 -25.63 9.79 27.71
C GLN A 435 -26.29 10.59 26.57
N LEU A 436 -26.46 9.96 25.42
CA LEU A 436 -27.13 10.55 24.26
C LEU A 436 -28.64 10.35 24.36
N ASP A 437 -29.39 11.37 23.97
CA ASP A 437 -30.80 11.23 23.68
C ASP A 437 -31.02 10.54 22.31
N ALA A 438 -32.28 10.30 21.95
CA ALA A 438 -32.64 9.66 20.70
C ALA A 438 -32.22 10.48 19.46
N ALA A 439 -32.32 11.81 19.52
CA ALA A 439 -32.00 12.68 18.38
C ALA A 439 -30.50 12.73 18.12
N ALA A 440 -29.70 12.92 19.16
CA ALA A 440 -28.24 12.89 19.08
C ALA A 440 -27.73 11.52 18.61
N SER A 441 -28.33 10.43 19.12
CA SER A 441 -28.00 9.07 18.67
C SER A 441 -28.26 8.89 17.18
N GLN A 442 -29.42 9.37 16.69
CA GLN A 442 -29.77 9.27 15.28
C GLN A 442 -28.87 10.15 14.39
N ALA A 443 -28.43 11.31 14.88
CA ALA A 443 -27.47 12.16 14.18
C ALA A 443 -26.12 11.43 13.95
N LEU A 444 -25.61 10.72 14.97
CA LEU A 444 -24.38 9.93 14.82
C LEU A 444 -24.54 8.77 13.84
N ILE A 445 -25.71 8.12 13.79
CA ILE A 445 -26.00 7.10 12.75
C ILE A 445 -25.98 7.73 11.36
N ILE A 446 -26.47 8.97 11.20
CA ILE A 446 -26.43 9.65 9.91
C ILE A 446 -24.99 9.97 9.49
N ASP A 447 -24.12 10.37 10.43
CA ASP A 447 -22.70 10.65 10.17
C ASP A 447 -21.94 9.41 9.62
N GLY A 448 -22.39 8.21 9.94
CA GLY A 448 -21.83 6.93 9.45
C GLY A 448 -22.21 6.55 8.01
N ARG A 449 -23.26 7.15 7.45
CA ARG A 449 -23.82 6.75 6.15
C ARG A 449 -22.99 7.26 4.96
N GLY A 450 -23.27 6.67 3.79
CA GLY A 450 -22.77 7.19 2.51
C GLY A 450 -21.38 6.71 2.09
N TRP A 451 -20.88 5.64 2.71
CA TRP A 451 -19.61 5.00 2.34
C TRP A 451 -19.74 3.48 2.33
N ASN A 452 -19.18 2.84 1.31
CA ASN A 452 -18.82 1.44 1.29
C ASN A 452 -17.65 1.20 0.32
N ASN A 453 -17.16 -0.04 0.24
CA ASN A 453 -16.00 -0.37 -0.59
C ASN A 453 -16.25 -0.25 -2.11
N LYS A 454 -17.51 -0.25 -2.56
CA LYS A 454 -17.90 -0.07 -3.97
C LYS A 454 -18.17 1.39 -4.34
N ASP A 455 -18.74 2.17 -3.43
CA ASP A 455 -19.09 3.58 -3.60
C ASP A 455 -18.67 4.40 -2.37
N ARG A 456 -17.63 5.21 -2.56
CA ARG A 456 -17.01 6.03 -1.50
C ARG A 456 -17.34 7.52 -1.60
N THR A 457 -18.05 7.96 -2.65
CA THR A 457 -18.14 9.39 -2.99
C THR A 457 -19.55 9.88 -3.28
N SER A 458 -20.43 9.03 -3.84
CA SER A 458 -21.69 9.51 -4.44
C SER A 458 -22.66 10.14 -3.44
N ALA A 459 -22.62 9.73 -2.16
CA ALA A 459 -23.46 10.32 -1.13
C ALA A 459 -23.10 11.79 -0.87
N TYR A 460 -21.81 12.10 -0.71
CA TYR A 460 -21.32 13.46 -0.46
C TYR A 460 -21.35 14.32 -1.72
N ASP A 461 -21.16 13.72 -2.91
CA ASP A 461 -21.24 14.45 -4.18
C ASP A 461 -22.65 15.00 -4.47
N LYS A 462 -23.69 14.45 -3.83
CA LYS A 462 -25.08 14.95 -3.91
C LYS A 462 -25.40 16.09 -2.97
N LEU A 463 -24.55 16.38 -1.98
CA LEU A 463 -24.77 17.44 -1.02
C LEU A 463 -24.50 18.82 -1.63
N THR A 464 -25.27 19.83 -1.20
CA THR A 464 -25.08 21.22 -1.59
C THR A 464 -23.76 21.79 -1.07
N LEU A 465 -23.31 22.90 -1.63
CA LEU A 465 -22.13 23.61 -1.15
C LEU A 465 -22.24 23.95 0.35
N ASP A 466 -23.38 24.50 0.78
CA ASP A 466 -23.61 24.89 2.17
C ASP A 466 -23.58 23.69 3.12
N GLN A 467 -24.17 22.56 2.72
CA GLN A 467 -24.12 21.32 3.51
C GLN A 467 -22.69 20.80 3.63
N LEU A 468 -21.92 20.81 2.53
CA LEU A 468 -20.53 20.38 2.55
C LEU A 468 -19.66 21.31 3.41
N MET A 469 -19.87 22.63 3.32
CA MET A 469 -19.18 23.61 4.16
C MET A 469 -19.53 23.44 5.64
N ALA A 470 -20.79 23.17 5.97
CA ALA A 470 -21.19 22.83 7.34
C ALA A 470 -20.51 21.53 7.84
N HIS A 471 -20.40 20.52 6.98
CA HIS A 471 -19.74 19.25 7.32
C HIS A 471 -18.23 19.36 7.55
N LEU A 472 -17.56 20.39 7.01
CA LEU A 472 -16.17 20.69 7.41
C LEU A 472 -16.05 21.07 8.89
N GLY A 473 -17.12 21.57 9.51
CA GLY A 473 -17.21 21.84 10.95
C GLY A 473 -17.67 20.66 11.80
N SER A 474 -17.84 19.46 11.23
CA SER A 474 -18.35 18.29 11.96
C SER A 474 -17.38 17.87 13.07
N TRP A 475 -17.91 17.35 14.18
CA TRP A 475 -17.14 16.68 15.22
C TRP A 475 -16.36 15.47 14.67
N SER A 476 -16.94 14.77 13.67
CA SER A 476 -16.37 13.56 13.07
C SER A 476 -15.26 13.90 12.07
N PRO A 477 -14.02 13.42 12.30
CA PRO A 477 -12.93 13.56 11.33
C PRO A 477 -13.23 12.92 9.97
N VAL A 478 -14.03 11.85 9.95
CA VAL A 478 -14.42 11.12 8.74
C VAL A 478 -15.40 11.95 7.92
N VAL A 479 -16.40 12.57 8.56
CA VAL A 479 -17.36 13.47 7.89
C VAL A 479 -16.63 14.68 7.30
N ARG A 480 -15.68 15.28 8.04
CA ARG A 480 -14.85 16.38 7.54
C ARG A 480 -14.02 15.96 6.32
N GLU A 481 -13.37 14.81 6.38
CA GLU A 481 -12.54 14.29 5.27
C GLU A 481 -13.39 14.02 4.01
N ARG A 482 -14.54 13.35 4.16
CA ARG A 482 -15.46 13.07 3.04
C ARG A 482 -15.99 14.36 2.41
N ALA A 483 -16.37 15.35 3.23
CA ALA A 483 -16.81 16.65 2.75
C ALA A 483 -15.69 17.42 2.04
N ALA A 484 -14.47 17.43 2.60
CA ALA A 484 -13.29 18.03 2.00
C ALA A 484 -12.99 17.42 0.62
N MET A 485 -12.98 16.09 0.51
CA MET A 485 -12.75 15.40 -0.76
C MET A 485 -13.85 15.70 -1.79
N ALA A 486 -15.11 15.77 -1.38
CA ALA A 486 -16.23 16.12 -2.26
C ALA A 486 -16.14 17.57 -2.77
N LEU A 487 -15.83 18.53 -1.89
CA LEU A 487 -15.59 19.92 -2.27
C LEU A 487 -14.39 20.06 -3.22
N ALA A 488 -13.30 19.32 -3.00
CA ALA A 488 -12.12 19.39 -3.85
C ALA A 488 -12.36 18.91 -5.30
N ARG A 489 -13.39 18.08 -5.52
CA ARG A 489 -13.84 17.64 -6.85
C ARG A 489 -14.74 18.67 -7.56
N ARG A 490 -15.25 19.68 -6.86
CA ARG A 490 -16.11 20.72 -7.46
C ARG A 490 -15.29 21.64 -8.37
N LYS A 491 -15.98 22.23 -9.36
CA LYS A 491 -15.39 23.25 -10.24
C LYS A 491 -15.22 24.57 -9.51
N GLU A 492 -16.25 25.00 -8.79
CA GLU A 492 -16.26 26.21 -7.97
C GLU A 492 -15.76 25.88 -6.57
N LEU A 493 -14.79 26.67 -6.08
CA LEU A 493 -14.11 26.43 -4.82
C LEU A 493 -14.34 27.61 -3.85
N PRO A 494 -14.78 27.36 -2.62
CA PRO A 494 -15.09 28.41 -1.64
C PRO A 494 -13.81 28.92 -0.93
N ILE A 495 -12.78 29.33 -1.66
CA ILE A 495 -11.46 29.66 -1.10
C ILE A 495 -11.54 30.83 -0.09
N SER A 496 -12.36 31.85 -0.34
CA SER A 496 -12.52 32.98 0.59
C SER A 496 -13.13 32.54 1.91
N ASP A 497 -14.20 31.75 1.87
CA ASP A 497 -14.88 31.27 3.08
C ASP A 497 -14.03 30.23 3.82
N LEU A 498 -13.24 29.44 3.09
CA LEU A 498 -12.25 28.53 3.64
C LEU A 498 -11.17 29.27 4.44
N ILE A 499 -10.66 30.40 3.92
CA ILE A 499 -9.68 31.23 4.64
C ILE A 499 -10.31 31.82 5.92
N LYS A 500 -11.56 32.27 5.87
CA LYS A 500 -12.29 32.73 7.08
C LYS A 500 -12.44 31.58 8.09
N MET A 501 -12.72 30.37 7.62
CA MET A 501 -12.90 29.18 8.47
C MET A 501 -11.63 28.79 9.23
N LEU A 502 -10.42 29.08 8.71
CA LEU A 502 -9.15 28.89 9.44
C LEU A 502 -9.06 29.74 10.73
N GLN A 503 -9.86 30.81 10.82
CA GLN A 503 -9.95 31.73 11.96
C GLN A 503 -11.19 31.46 12.83
N SER A 504 -11.93 30.37 12.57
CA SER A 504 -13.10 29.99 13.37
C SER A 504 -12.73 29.74 14.84
N PRO A 505 -13.59 30.09 15.81
CA PRO A 505 -13.40 29.67 17.19
C PRO A 505 -13.55 28.15 17.39
N SER A 506 -14.20 27.44 16.45
CA SER A 506 -14.30 25.97 16.48
C SER A 506 -13.04 25.34 15.90
N LEU A 507 -12.37 24.52 16.69
CA LEU A 507 -11.17 23.80 16.28
C LEU A 507 -11.48 22.76 15.19
N GLU A 508 -12.65 22.15 15.24
CA GLU A 508 -13.16 21.20 14.24
C GLU A 508 -13.29 21.86 12.86
N ALA A 509 -13.86 23.05 12.80
CA ALA A 509 -13.95 23.83 11.56
C ALA A 509 -12.56 24.19 11.00
N ARG A 510 -11.60 24.53 11.87
CA ARG A 510 -10.21 24.80 11.44
C ARG A 510 -9.55 23.52 10.91
N TYR A 511 -9.79 22.36 11.52
CA TYR A 511 -9.31 21.08 10.98
C TYR A 511 -9.92 20.77 9.62
N GLY A 512 -11.24 20.89 9.47
CA GLY A 512 -11.91 20.68 8.19
C GLY A 512 -11.41 21.62 7.10
N ALA A 513 -11.11 22.87 7.46
CA ALA A 513 -10.51 23.83 6.55
C ALA A 513 -9.12 23.37 6.07
N CYS A 514 -8.25 22.90 6.98
CA CYS A 514 -6.96 22.32 6.61
C CYS A 514 -7.12 21.05 5.77
N GLN A 515 -8.06 20.16 6.08
CA GLN A 515 -8.35 18.94 5.32
C GLN A 515 -8.78 19.26 3.88
N LEU A 516 -9.62 20.28 3.68
CA LEU A 516 -9.95 20.74 2.34
C LEU A 516 -8.73 21.32 1.62
N LEU A 517 -7.88 22.11 2.28
CA LEU A 517 -6.66 22.64 1.67
C LEU A 517 -5.68 21.54 1.26
N ILE A 518 -5.55 20.47 2.07
CA ILE A 518 -4.80 19.25 1.73
C ILE A 518 -5.36 18.63 0.44
N ALA A 519 -6.68 18.45 0.35
CA ALA A 519 -7.33 17.87 -0.83
C ALA A 519 -7.24 18.77 -2.08
N LEU A 520 -7.23 20.09 -1.90
CA LEU A 520 -7.10 21.08 -2.98
C LEU A 520 -5.68 21.21 -3.54
N ARG A 521 -4.66 20.81 -2.77
CA ARG A 521 -3.25 20.91 -3.13
C ARG A 521 -2.89 22.33 -3.59
N GLY A 522 -2.22 22.49 -4.73
CA GLY A 522 -1.81 23.79 -5.28
C GLY A 522 -2.95 24.81 -5.46
N LYS A 523 -4.22 24.38 -5.58
CA LYS A 523 -5.37 25.31 -5.63
C LYS A 523 -5.59 26.05 -4.30
N GLY A 524 -5.04 25.52 -3.20
CA GLY A 524 -5.05 26.15 -1.87
C GLY A 524 -3.99 27.25 -1.67
N ALA A 525 -3.20 27.61 -2.69
CA ALA A 525 -2.15 28.62 -2.59
C ALA A 525 -2.56 29.96 -1.95
N PRO A 526 -3.78 30.50 -2.15
CA PRO A 526 -4.21 31.73 -1.46
C PRO A 526 -4.25 31.62 0.08
N ALA A 527 -4.25 30.40 0.64
CA ALA A 527 -4.28 30.16 2.08
C ALA A 527 -2.88 30.03 2.72
N VAL A 528 -1.78 30.23 1.99
CA VAL A 528 -0.41 30.04 2.53
C VAL A 528 -0.14 30.89 3.78
N GLU A 529 -0.41 32.19 3.74
CA GLU A 529 -0.16 33.06 4.91
C GLU A 529 -1.08 32.72 6.11
N PRO A 530 -2.40 32.54 5.93
CA PRO A 530 -3.27 32.01 6.98
C PRO A 530 -2.76 30.68 7.58
N LEU A 531 -2.31 29.73 6.76
CA LEU A 531 -1.78 28.45 7.23
C LEU A 531 -0.47 28.62 8.02
N ARG A 532 0.40 29.55 7.61
CA ARG A 532 1.64 29.87 8.36
C ARG A 532 1.35 30.44 9.74
N GLN A 533 0.27 31.22 9.90
CA GLN A 533 -0.18 31.68 11.22
C GLN A 533 -0.63 30.51 12.11
N LEU A 534 -1.28 29.50 11.53
CA LEU A 534 -1.68 28.31 12.29
C LEU A 534 -0.51 27.52 12.88
N LEU A 535 0.69 27.64 12.31
CA LEU A 535 1.89 27.01 12.84
C LEU A 535 2.33 27.57 14.21
N THR A 536 1.75 28.69 14.68
CA THR A 536 1.99 29.25 16.02
C THR A 536 0.91 28.93 17.05
N GLU A 537 -0.15 28.24 16.63
CA GLU A 537 -1.27 27.87 17.51
C GLU A 537 -0.84 26.92 18.63
N LYS A 538 -1.58 26.92 19.74
CA LYS A 538 -1.29 26.00 20.87
C LYS A 538 -1.62 24.55 20.53
N ASP A 539 -2.68 24.33 19.74
CA ASP A 539 -3.09 22.98 19.38
C ASP A 539 -2.07 22.30 18.46
N LEU A 540 -1.57 21.16 18.91
CA LEU A 540 -0.53 20.40 18.22
C LEU A 540 -1.01 19.81 16.89
N TRP A 541 -2.26 19.34 16.82
CA TRP A 541 -2.77 18.70 15.61
C TRP A 541 -3.09 19.73 14.53
N LEU A 542 -3.51 20.93 14.92
CA LEU A 542 -3.75 22.03 14.00
C LEU A 542 -2.45 22.47 13.33
N ARG A 543 -1.36 22.58 14.09
CA ARG A 543 -0.01 22.84 13.53
C ARG A 543 0.38 21.75 12.52
N ILE A 544 0.15 20.47 12.85
CA ILE A 544 0.44 19.35 11.95
C ILE A 544 -0.39 19.42 10.67
N LYS A 545 -1.71 19.64 10.77
CA LYS A 545 -2.59 19.74 9.60
C LYS A 545 -2.30 20.95 8.74
N ALA A 546 -1.90 22.07 9.34
CA ALA A 546 -1.44 23.23 8.60
C ALA A 546 -0.12 22.94 7.84
N ALA A 547 0.84 22.26 8.49
CA ALA A 547 2.09 21.84 7.84
C ALA A 547 1.84 20.86 6.67
N GLU A 548 0.93 19.90 6.86
CA GLU A 548 0.52 18.98 5.80
C GLU A 548 -0.13 19.73 4.63
N ALA A 549 -1.04 20.66 4.91
CA ALA A 549 -1.66 21.51 3.88
C ALA A 549 -0.61 22.33 3.10
N LEU A 550 0.36 22.94 3.80
CA LEU A 550 1.45 23.67 3.19
C LEU A 550 2.31 22.77 2.28
N ALA A 551 2.62 21.55 2.73
CA ALA A 551 3.36 20.58 1.94
C ALA A 551 2.59 20.17 0.66
N GLN A 552 1.27 19.93 0.76
CA GLN A 552 0.41 19.61 -0.39
C GLN A 552 0.19 20.78 -1.35
N ILE A 553 0.22 22.03 -0.87
CA ILE A 553 0.22 23.23 -1.72
C ILE A 553 1.51 23.28 -2.57
N GLY A 554 2.64 22.84 -2.01
CA GLY A 554 3.91 22.71 -2.72
C GLY A 554 4.64 24.05 -2.90
N LYS A 555 5.12 24.33 -4.12
CA LYS A 555 6.03 25.46 -4.40
C LYS A 555 5.59 26.83 -3.82
N PRO A 556 4.30 27.24 -3.88
CA PRO A 556 3.87 28.51 -3.28
C PRO A 556 4.09 28.59 -1.76
N ALA A 557 4.12 27.46 -1.07
CA ALA A 557 4.25 27.38 0.38
C ALA A 557 5.70 27.35 0.90
N MET A 558 6.72 27.41 0.02
CA MET A 558 8.13 27.26 0.42
C MET A 558 8.61 28.30 1.45
N ALA A 559 7.95 29.46 1.54
CA ALA A 559 8.20 30.47 2.57
C ALA A 559 7.94 29.96 4.01
N ALA A 560 7.22 28.84 4.18
CA ALA A 560 6.97 28.22 5.47
C ALA A 560 8.12 27.31 5.95
N VAL A 561 9.04 26.90 5.07
CA VAL A 561 10.11 25.94 5.40
C VAL A 561 10.92 26.33 6.64
N PRO A 562 11.38 27.59 6.82
CA PRO A 562 12.16 27.95 8.01
C PRO A 562 11.40 27.71 9.31
N GLN A 563 10.11 28.08 9.36
CA GLN A 563 9.26 27.91 10.54
C GLN A 563 8.99 26.42 10.82
N LEU A 564 8.80 25.61 9.78
CA LEU A 564 8.60 24.17 9.92
C LEU A 564 9.87 23.47 10.43
N LEU A 565 11.06 23.87 9.98
CA LEU A 565 12.34 23.36 10.50
C LEU A 565 12.53 23.73 11.98
N GLU A 566 12.22 24.96 12.35
CA GLU A 566 12.27 25.40 13.75
C GLU A 566 11.30 24.59 14.63
N LEU A 567 10.07 24.34 14.16
CA LEU A 567 9.09 23.53 14.88
C LEU A 567 9.49 22.05 14.97
N LEU A 568 10.15 21.51 13.95
CA LEU A 568 10.67 20.14 13.98
C LEU A 568 11.81 20.02 15.01
N ALA A 569 12.63 21.04 15.17
CA ALA A 569 13.71 21.06 16.16
C ALA A 569 13.20 21.08 17.62
N LYS A 570 11.95 21.51 17.86
CA LYS A 570 11.35 21.60 19.19
C LYS A 570 10.68 20.28 19.61
N THR A 571 10.83 19.91 20.88
CA THR A 571 10.15 18.76 21.50
C THR A 571 9.25 19.24 22.63
N ASP A 572 8.03 18.71 22.71
CA ASP A 572 7.14 18.86 23.88
C ASP A 572 6.99 17.49 24.55
N GLN A 573 7.91 17.18 25.47
CA GLN A 573 7.90 15.92 26.19
C GLN A 573 6.70 15.73 27.12
N GLN A 574 5.81 16.70 27.29
CA GLN A 574 4.61 16.57 28.12
C GLN A 574 3.39 16.28 27.23
N ASN A 575 3.13 17.12 26.23
CA ASN A 575 1.88 17.08 25.44
C ASN A 575 2.05 16.45 24.05
N ASP A 576 3.27 16.19 23.60
CA ASP A 576 3.55 15.52 22.32
C ASP A 576 4.03 14.08 22.56
N PRO A 577 3.11 13.10 22.70
CA PRO A 577 3.51 11.72 22.93
C PRO A 577 4.38 11.24 21.77
N ARG A 578 5.59 10.75 22.06
CA ARG A 578 6.54 10.19 21.08
C ARG A 578 7.07 11.18 20.03
N GLY A 579 6.87 12.49 20.18
CA GLY A 579 7.31 13.48 19.21
C GLY A 579 6.52 13.40 17.89
N MET A 580 5.19 13.30 17.96
CA MET A 580 4.31 13.25 16.79
C MET A 580 4.42 14.51 15.94
N GLN A 581 4.60 15.70 16.52
CA GLN A 581 4.83 16.91 15.72
C GLN A 581 6.08 16.75 14.86
N GLN A 582 7.20 16.37 15.47
CA GLN A 582 8.46 16.15 14.74
C GLN A 582 8.30 15.10 13.65
N ARG A 583 7.56 14.03 13.94
CA ARG A 583 7.27 12.95 13.01
C ARG A 583 6.51 13.43 11.76
N TYR A 584 5.37 14.11 11.92
CA TYR A 584 4.59 14.57 10.78
C TYR A 584 5.28 15.71 10.03
N LEU A 585 6.02 16.58 10.73
CA LEU A 585 6.85 17.60 10.08
C LEU A 585 7.99 16.98 9.27
N ALA A 586 8.59 15.88 9.75
CA ALA A 586 9.60 15.15 8.99
C ALA A 586 9.02 14.62 7.67
N PHE A 587 7.76 14.15 7.68
CA PHE A 587 7.08 13.75 6.45
C PHE A 587 6.83 14.93 5.52
N ALA A 588 6.29 16.03 6.05
CA ALA A 588 6.02 17.25 5.28
C ALA A 588 7.28 17.85 4.63
N LEU A 589 8.43 17.78 5.32
CA LEU A 589 9.68 18.37 4.85
C LEU A 589 10.52 17.41 3.99
N PHE A 590 10.66 16.16 4.40
CA PHE A 590 11.74 15.27 3.93
C PHE A 590 11.28 13.99 3.24
N ASP A 591 9.99 13.60 3.29
CA ASP A 591 9.56 12.31 2.72
C ASP A 591 9.85 12.22 1.22
N GLY A 592 10.40 11.11 0.73
CA GLY A 592 10.89 10.98 -0.65
C GLY A 592 9.80 10.92 -1.73
N GLN A 593 8.53 11.03 -1.35
CA GLN A 593 7.36 11.05 -2.25
C GLN A 593 7.07 12.48 -2.73
N ASP A 594 6.28 12.63 -3.81
CA ASP A 594 6.05 13.89 -4.54
C ASP A 594 5.40 15.05 -3.76
N ASN A 595 5.13 14.88 -2.46
CA ASN A 595 4.39 15.83 -1.62
C ASN A 595 5.20 16.42 -0.45
N SER A 596 6.52 16.25 -0.41
CA SER A 596 7.36 16.93 0.60
C SER A 596 8.02 18.19 0.06
N MET A 597 8.32 19.12 0.96
CA MET A 597 8.75 20.47 0.57
C MET A 597 10.21 20.54 0.11
N ILE A 598 11.12 19.80 0.75
CA ILE A 598 12.58 19.96 0.57
C ILE A 598 13.34 18.65 0.37
N SER A 599 12.67 17.53 0.09
CA SER A 599 13.34 16.25 -0.16
C SER A 599 14.14 16.21 -1.48
N LYS A 600 13.77 17.04 -2.46
CA LYS A 600 14.35 17.05 -3.82
C LYS A 600 15.45 18.09 -4.03
N SER A 601 15.52 19.13 -3.20
CA SER A 601 16.55 20.17 -3.24
C SER A 601 16.60 20.91 -1.91
N LEU A 602 17.80 21.33 -1.53
CA LEU A 602 18.08 22.13 -0.33
C LEU A 602 18.66 23.51 -0.67
N ASP A 603 18.67 23.94 -1.93
CA ASP A 603 19.47 25.09 -2.39
C ASP A 603 19.14 26.41 -1.68
N THR A 604 17.89 26.59 -1.26
CA THR A 604 17.40 27.81 -0.60
C THR A 604 17.13 27.63 0.89
N VAL A 605 17.57 26.51 1.48
CA VAL A 605 17.27 26.15 2.87
C VAL A 605 18.39 26.60 3.79
N ASP A 606 18.04 27.36 4.85
CA ASP A 606 18.97 27.75 5.89
C ASP A 606 19.61 26.52 6.55
N ARG A 607 20.95 26.48 6.55
CA ARG A 607 21.72 25.29 6.96
C ARG A 607 21.67 25.05 8.45
N GLU A 608 21.71 26.09 9.27
CA GLU A 608 21.69 25.92 10.72
C GLU A 608 20.33 25.43 11.22
N ALA A 609 19.23 26.00 10.70
CA ALA A 609 17.88 25.51 10.96
C ALA A 609 17.71 24.06 10.49
N LEU A 610 18.20 23.73 9.29
CA LEU A 610 18.19 22.37 8.77
C LEU A 610 18.97 21.42 9.69
N TYR A 611 20.16 21.78 10.15
CA TYR A 611 20.97 20.92 11.01
C TYR A 611 20.32 20.70 12.37
N ALA A 612 19.73 21.74 12.96
CA ALA A 612 18.98 21.62 14.21
C ALA A 612 17.79 20.66 14.05
N ALA A 613 17.01 20.83 12.99
CA ALA A 613 15.87 19.98 12.65
C ALA A 613 16.31 18.52 12.43
N VAL A 614 17.33 18.27 11.62
CA VAL A 614 17.83 16.91 11.36
C VAL A 614 18.32 16.23 12.63
N ARG A 615 19.11 16.93 13.47
CA ARG A 615 19.58 16.36 14.75
C ARG A 615 18.44 15.99 15.68
N ALA A 616 17.37 16.77 15.71
CA ALA A 616 16.18 16.45 16.49
C ALA A 616 15.38 15.28 15.87
N GLY A 617 15.14 15.32 14.56
CA GLY A 617 14.38 14.31 13.83
C GLY A 617 15.03 12.92 13.85
N LEU A 618 16.36 12.84 13.83
CA LEU A 618 17.09 11.57 13.96
C LEU A 618 16.92 10.90 15.34
N LYS A 619 16.42 11.64 16.35
CA LYS A 619 16.09 11.11 17.68
C LYS A 619 14.62 10.71 17.82
N ASN A 620 13.79 10.94 16.80
CA ASN A 620 12.36 10.64 16.86
C ASN A 620 12.11 9.15 17.21
N GLN A 621 11.00 8.84 17.89
CA GLN A 621 10.76 7.47 18.34
C GLN A 621 10.23 6.53 17.24
N ASP A 622 9.90 7.06 16.05
CA ASP A 622 9.39 6.32 14.90
C ASP A 622 10.47 6.11 13.81
N GLY A 623 10.68 4.86 13.40
CA GLY A 623 11.68 4.50 12.38
C GLY A 623 11.40 5.14 11.02
N ARG A 624 10.12 5.25 10.62
CA ARG A 624 9.73 5.88 9.35
C ARG A 624 10.04 7.39 9.33
N ALA A 625 9.76 8.10 10.43
CA ALA A 625 10.14 9.51 10.58
C ALA A 625 11.64 9.71 10.39
N ARG A 626 12.47 8.91 11.06
CA ARG A 626 13.93 8.94 10.86
C ARG A 626 14.30 8.63 9.42
N GLY A 627 13.67 7.62 8.80
CA GLY A 627 13.90 7.22 7.41
C GLY A 627 13.71 8.34 6.39
N SER A 628 12.70 9.21 6.58
CA SER A 628 12.43 10.34 5.69
C SER A 628 13.61 11.31 5.55
N ILE A 629 14.41 11.48 6.63
CA ILE A 629 15.57 12.37 6.68
C ILE A 629 16.69 11.92 5.73
N GLY A 630 16.69 10.66 5.28
CA GLY A 630 17.67 10.18 4.30
C GLY A 630 17.72 11.01 3.01
N SER A 631 16.64 11.73 2.66
CA SER A 631 16.66 12.69 1.54
C SER A 631 17.65 13.83 1.75
N VAL A 632 17.90 14.26 2.99
CA VAL A 632 18.89 15.30 3.30
C VAL A 632 20.29 14.83 2.94
N TYR A 633 20.63 13.57 3.25
CA TYR A 633 21.97 13.02 3.00
C TYR A 633 22.32 13.04 1.51
N ARG A 634 21.30 12.85 0.64
CA ARG A 634 21.47 12.82 -0.81
C ARG A 634 21.64 14.20 -1.44
N ASN A 635 21.19 15.25 -0.76
CA ASN A 635 21.18 16.63 -1.29
C ASN A 635 22.30 17.52 -0.72
N LEU A 636 22.95 17.14 0.38
CA LEU A 636 24.07 17.89 0.94
C LEU A 636 25.40 17.48 0.31
N SER A 637 26.30 18.45 0.10
CA SER A 637 27.67 18.17 -0.31
C SER A 637 28.49 17.52 0.82
N ALA A 638 29.65 16.99 0.47
CA ALA A 638 30.59 16.39 1.42
C ALA A 638 30.97 17.32 2.58
N LYS A 639 31.04 18.64 2.33
CA LYS A 639 31.36 19.64 3.36
C LYS A 639 30.16 19.98 4.24
N GLU A 640 28.98 20.09 3.65
CA GLU A 640 27.75 20.47 4.36
C GLU A 640 27.21 19.34 5.24
N ILE A 641 27.50 18.07 4.92
CA ILE A 641 27.04 16.95 5.74
C ILE A 641 27.89 16.76 7.00
N MET A 642 29.11 17.31 7.05
CA MET A 642 30.06 17.13 8.17
C MET A 642 29.47 17.44 9.56
N PRO A 643 28.74 18.56 9.78
CA PRO A 643 28.18 18.90 11.09
C PRO A 643 27.10 17.93 11.59
N LEU A 644 26.58 17.07 10.71
CA LEU A 644 25.55 16.08 11.02
C LEU A 644 26.13 14.69 11.32
N LEU A 645 27.39 14.42 10.94
CA LEU A 645 27.99 13.08 11.06
C LEU A 645 27.89 12.46 12.46
N PRO A 646 28.09 13.19 13.59
CA PRO A 646 27.91 12.59 14.91
C PRO A 646 26.48 12.10 15.17
N ALA A 647 25.48 12.87 14.75
CA ALA A 647 24.07 12.48 14.91
C ALA A 647 23.68 11.34 13.96
N ILE A 648 24.24 11.33 12.74
CA ILE A 648 24.06 10.24 11.79
C ILE A 648 24.69 8.95 12.33
N HIS A 649 25.91 9.02 12.87
CA HIS A 649 26.57 7.87 13.51
C HIS A 649 25.74 7.30 14.66
N GLN A 650 25.20 8.19 15.52
CA GLN A 650 24.28 7.77 16.57
C GLN A 650 23.05 7.06 15.99
N ALA A 651 22.41 7.62 14.96
CA ALA A 651 21.23 7.01 14.34
C ALA A 651 21.51 5.68 13.61
N ILE A 652 22.74 5.45 13.13
CA ILE A 652 23.18 4.15 12.58
C ILE A 652 23.23 3.09 13.69
N ASN A 653 23.71 3.45 14.87
CA ASN A 653 23.94 2.50 15.96
C ASN A 653 22.69 2.30 16.82
N GLU A 654 21.88 3.34 17.02
CA GLU A 654 20.71 3.36 17.88
C GLU A 654 19.42 3.30 17.04
N PRO A 655 18.78 2.13 16.90
CA PRO A 655 17.50 2.03 16.22
C PRO A 655 16.39 2.81 16.96
N ALA A 656 15.32 3.15 16.24
CA ALA A 656 14.16 3.76 16.86
C ALA A 656 13.54 2.81 17.90
N PRO A 657 13.10 3.32 19.07
CA PRO A 657 12.55 2.50 20.15
C PRO A 657 11.18 1.88 19.83
N SER A 658 10.45 2.36 18.81
CA SER A 658 9.12 1.82 18.48
C SER A 658 9.16 0.37 17.98
N GLY A 659 10.23 -0.05 17.33
CA GLY A 659 10.35 -1.41 16.83
C GLY A 659 11.44 -1.60 15.80
N GLU A 660 11.57 -2.83 15.33
CA GLU A 660 12.50 -3.20 14.26
C GLU A 660 12.00 -2.85 12.86
N MET A 661 10.67 -2.74 12.70
CA MET A 661 10.03 -2.32 11.46
C MET A 661 10.41 -0.87 11.12
N PHE A 662 10.87 -0.63 9.89
CA PHE A 662 11.41 0.65 9.41
C PHE A 662 12.68 1.15 10.12
N ALA A 663 13.29 0.36 11.00
CA ALA A 663 14.52 0.76 11.69
C ALA A 663 15.75 0.72 10.78
N ASP A 664 15.69 0.05 9.62
CA ASP A 664 16.82 -0.16 8.72
C ASP A 664 17.10 1.03 7.80
N THR A 665 16.06 1.70 7.30
CA THR A 665 16.16 2.69 6.21
C THR A 665 17.22 3.76 6.51
N ILE A 666 17.10 4.48 7.64
CA ILE A 666 18.03 5.57 7.98
C ILE A 666 19.44 5.07 8.31
N ARG A 667 19.55 3.85 8.83
CA ARG A 667 20.82 3.23 9.23
C ARG A 667 21.63 2.88 7.98
N VAL A 668 20.99 2.23 7.01
CA VAL A 668 21.63 1.88 5.74
C VAL A 668 21.99 3.14 4.94
N GLU A 669 21.11 4.14 4.88
CA GLU A 669 21.44 5.44 4.26
C GLU A 669 22.65 6.11 4.92
N GLY A 670 22.73 6.08 6.26
CA GLY A 670 23.90 6.59 7.00
C GLY A 670 25.19 5.82 6.70
N LEU A 671 25.12 4.48 6.63
CA LEU A 671 26.27 3.65 6.28
C LEU A 671 26.77 3.91 4.86
N ARG A 672 25.86 4.06 3.88
CA ARG A 672 26.23 4.45 2.51
C ARG A 672 26.91 5.81 2.48
N LEU A 673 26.41 6.78 3.26
CA LEU A 673 27.03 8.10 3.37
C LEU A 673 28.44 8.01 3.97
N PHE A 674 28.63 7.24 5.04
CA PHE A 674 29.93 7.09 5.68
C PHE A 674 30.95 6.42 4.75
N ALA A 675 30.52 5.39 4.02
CA ALA A 675 31.35 4.71 3.02
C ALA A 675 31.72 5.64 1.86
N LYS A 676 30.78 6.44 1.35
CA LYS A 676 31.03 7.43 0.29
C LYS A 676 32.12 8.44 0.64
N HIS A 677 32.29 8.74 1.94
CA HIS A 677 33.27 9.70 2.44
C HIS A 677 34.43 9.04 3.22
N HIS A 678 34.54 7.70 3.15
CA HIS A 678 35.57 6.91 3.83
C HIS A 678 35.72 7.25 5.34
N ILE A 679 34.60 7.44 6.04
CA ILE A 679 34.59 7.70 7.49
C ILE A 679 34.79 6.38 8.22
N GLU A 680 35.88 6.24 8.98
CA GLU A 680 36.34 4.99 9.60
C GLU A 680 35.27 4.32 10.47
N GLU A 681 34.57 5.09 11.29
CA GLU A 681 33.54 4.59 12.21
C GLU A 681 32.42 3.84 11.46
N GLY A 682 32.21 4.17 10.17
CA GLY A 682 31.24 3.51 9.32
C GLY A 682 31.56 2.04 9.04
N MET A 683 32.84 1.65 9.02
CA MET A 683 33.24 0.24 8.89
C MET A 683 32.78 -0.56 10.10
N VAL A 684 33.11 -0.07 11.30
CA VAL A 684 32.75 -0.72 12.57
C VAL A 684 31.23 -0.81 12.70
N ALA A 685 30.52 0.29 12.44
CA ALA A 685 29.08 0.33 12.48
C ALA A 685 28.43 -0.61 11.44
N CYS A 686 28.99 -0.73 10.23
CA CYS A 686 28.49 -1.64 9.21
C CYS A 686 28.62 -3.11 9.62
N VAL A 687 29.76 -3.50 10.21
CA VAL A 687 30.00 -4.87 10.70
C VAL A 687 29.07 -5.18 11.89
N GLN A 688 28.95 -4.26 12.84
CA GLN A 688 28.03 -4.40 13.97
C GLN A 688 26.58 -4.53 13.51
N TYR A 689 26.15 -3.68 12.56
CA TYR A 689 24.81 -3.76 12.01
C TYR A 689 24.60 -5.04 11.21
N THR A 690 25.60 -5.51 10.45
CA THR A 690 25.51 -6.81 9.77
C THR A 690 25.23 -7.94 10.77
N ARG A 691 25.87 -7.94 11.94
CA ARG A 691 25.64 -8.93 12.99
C ARG A 691 24.27 -8.82 13.66
N ASN A 692 23.81 -7.59 13.90
CA ASN A 692 22.65 -7.27 14.75
C ASN A 692 21.42 -6.78 13.96
N GLN A 693 21.43 -6.92 12.63
CA GLN A 693 20.30 -6.53 11.79
C GLN A 693 19.06 -7.37 12.15
N ASN A 694 17.89 -6.76 11.99
CA ASN A 694 16.64 -7.51 12.07
C ASN A 694 16.60 -8.60 10.98
N PRO A 695 15.90 -9.71 11.20
CA PRO A 695 15.87 -10.83 10.25
C PRO A 695 15.13 -10.51 8.95
N TRP A 696 14.22 -9.52 8.96
CA TRP A 696 13.40 -9.13 7.81
C TRP A 696 14.26 -8.67 6.64
N ASP A 697 14.16 -9.44 5.55
CA ASP A 697 14.95 -9.25 4.34
C ASP A 697 16.47 -9.17 4.59
N SER A 698 16.95 -9.72 5.69
CA SER A 698 18.39 -9.73 6.02
C SER A 698 19.22 -10.48 4.98
N GLN A 699 18.64 -11.46 4.28
CA GLN A 699 19.28 -12.13 3.14
C GLN A 699 19.48 -11.22 1.93
N VAL A 700 18.65 -10.18 1.79
CA VAL A 700 18.76 -9.16 0.74
C VAL A 700 19.64 -8.00 1.21
N ARG A 701 19.53 -7.62 2.48
CA ARG A 701 20.28 -6.52 3.10
C ARG A 701 21.75 -6.86 3.34
N THR A 702 22.10 -8.07 3.78
CA THR A 702 23.50 -8.49 4.00
C THR A 702 24.40 -8.26 2.78
N PRO A 703 24.02 -8.69 1.56
CA PRO A 703 24.79 -8.35 0.35
C PRO A 703 25.03 -6.86 0.14
N GLU A 704 24.07 -6.03 0.52
CA GLU A 704 24.21 -4.58 0.43
C GLU A 704 25.22 -4.03 1.43
N LEU A 705 25.14 -4.46 2.70
CA LEU A 705 26.08 -4.06 3.75
C LEU A 705 27.52 -4.48 3.40
N MET A 706 27.70 -5.66 2.81
CA MET A 706 29.01 -6.10 2.34
C MET A 706 29.56 -5.21 1.23
N LYS A 707 28.71 -4.77 0.28
CA LYS A 707 29.12 -3.83 -0.78
C LYS A 707 29.53 -2.47 -0.23
N ILE A 708 28.89 -2.01 0.85
CA ILE A 708 29.26 -0.75 1.53
C ILE A 708 30.71 -0.84 2.07
N LEU A 709 31.11 -1.99 2.62
CA LEU A 709 32.47 -2.18 3.14
C LEU A 709 33.56 -2.11 2.05
N PHE A 710 33.23 -2.46 0.81
CA PHE A 710 34.21 -2.44 -0.29
C PHE A 710 34.74 -1.03 -0.60
N ALA A 711 33.97 0.02 -0.28
CA ALA A 711 34.40 1.41 -0.48
C ALA A 711 35.63 1.79 0.35
N TYR A 712 35.95 1.04 1.41
CA TYR A 712 37.08 1.32 2.30
C TYR A 712 38.40 0.67 1.86
N GLY A 713 38.41 -0.09 0.75
CA GLY A 713 39.62 -0.70 0.21
C GLY A 713 40.37 -1.58 1.22
N THR A 714 41.68 -1.42 1.33
CA THR A 714 42.55 -2.18 2.23
C THR A 714 42.23 -1.97 3.71
N HIS A 715 41.62 -0.84 4.09
CA HIS A 715 41.24 -0.58 5.49
C HIS A 715 40.19 -1.57 5.99
N ALA A 716 39.32 -2.07 5.11
CA ALA A 716 38.33 -3.09 5.45
C ALA A 716 38.95 -4.44 5.88
N LYS A 717 40.24 -4.69 5.59
CA LYS A 717 40.94 -5.92 6.03
C LYS A 717 40.97 -6.05 7.55
N SER A 718 41.00 -4.93 8.26
CA SER A 718 40.93 -4.91 9.74
C SER A 718 39.63 -5.53 10.29
N MET A 719 38.57 -5.60 9.47
CA MET A 719 37.26 -6.13 9.85
C MET A 719 37.09 -7.63 9.57
N ILE A 720 38.05 -8.27 8.88
CA ILE A 720 37.97 -9.70 8.51
C ILE A 720 37.71 -10.61 9.72
N PRO A 721 38.41 -10.48 10.87
CA PRO A 721 38.17 -11.35 12.02
C PRO A 721 36.72 -11.30 12.54
N GLN A 722 36.07 -10.13 12.49
CA GLN A 722 34.67 -9.98 12.87
C GLN A 722 33.73 -10.53 11.79
N LEU A 723 34.04 -10.33 10.51
CA LEU A 723 33.27 -10.89 9.40
C LEU A 723 33.31 -12.42 9.40
N GLU A 724 34.44 -13.04 9.74
CA GLU A 724 34.55 -14.50 9.88
C GLU A 724 33.64 -15.02 11.00
N LYS A 725 33.63 -14.33 12.15
CA LYS A 725 32.70 -14.64 13.26
C LYS A 725 31.24 -14.50 12.82
N ILE A 726 30.90 -13.46 12.06
CA ILE A 726 29.55 -13.25 11.52
C ILE A 726 29.17 -14.35 10.53
N ALA A 727 30.06 -14.73 9.61
CA ALA A 727 29.82 -15.80 8.66
C ALA A 727 29.56 -17.14 9.37
N ASN A 728 30.35 -17.45 10.41
CA ASN A 728 30.16 -18.63 11.23
C ASN A 728 28.83 -18.59 12.00
N TYR A 729 28.49 -17.44 12.57
CA TYR A 729 27.21 -17.23 13.24
C TYR A 729 26.03 -17.46 12.28
N PHE A 730 26.03 -16.81 11.12
CA PHE A 730 24.98 -17.00 10.11
C PHE A 730 24.88 -18.43 9.63
N GLU A 731 25.99 -19.19 9.61
CA GLU A 731 25.97 -20.58 9.18
C GLU A 731 25.42 -21.52 10.25
N LYS A 732 25.65 -21.25 11.54
CA LYS A 732 25.53 -22.24 12.61
C LYS A 732 24.62 -21.85 13.77
N GLU A 733 24.47 -20.56 14.04
CA GLU A 733 24.02 -20.06 15.34
C GLU A 733 22.85 -19.06 15.26
N GLU A 734 22.41 -18.64 14.06
CA GLU A 734 21.27 -17.73 13.91
C GLU A 734 19.94 -18.41 14.26
N PRO A 735 19.26 -18.02 15.36
CA PRO A 735 18.05 -18.69 15.81
C PRO A 735 16.86 -18.27 14.95
N ASN A 736 15.90 -19.20 14.76
CA ASN A 736 14.61 -18.93 14.11
C ASN A 736 14.71 -18.32 12.69
N PHE A 737 15.80 -18.57 11.96
CA PHE A 737 15.98 -18.15 10.56
C PHE A 737 16.09 -19.37 9.64
N PRO A 738 15.56 -19.33 8.39
CA PRO A 738 15.62 -20.48 7.49
C PRO A 738 17.05 -20.90 7.16
N LYS A 739 17.40 -22.18 7.38
CA LYS A 739 18.77 -22.72 7.23
C LYS A 739 19.37 -22.50 5.83
N ASN A 740 18.54 -22.50 4.79
CA ASN A 740 18.98 -22.17 3.43
C ASN A 740 19.39 -20.70 3.30
N LEU A 741 18.63 -19.77 3.88
CA LEU A 741 18.92 -18.33 3.85
C LEU A 741 20.11 -17.97 4.77
N MET A 742 20.24 -18.67 5.90
CA MET A 742 21.43 -18.65 6.77
C MET A 742 22.71 -18.91 5.96
N ARG A 743 22.73 -20.00 5.17
CA ARG A 743 23.86 -20.34 4.29
C ARG A 743 24.10 -19.29 3.20
N VAL A 744 23.05 -18.70 2.64
CA VAL A 744 23.16 -17.60 1.66
C VAL A 744 23.87 -16.39 2.28
N LYS A 745 23.47 -15.98 3.50
CA LYS A 745 24.12 -14.89 4.23
C LYS A 745 25.57 -15.21 4.56
N ALA A 746 25.85 -16.39 5.12
CA ALA A 746 27.21 -16.83 5.44
C ALA A 746 28.12 -16.87 4.20
N LYS A 747 27.61 -17.42 3.08
CA LYS A 747 28.32 -17.43 1.80
C LYS A 747 28.63 -16.02 1.32
N CYS A 748 27.65 -15.13 1.37
CA CYS A 748 27.82 -13.73 0.97
C CYS A 748 28.92 -13.03 1.80
N VAL A 749 28.95 -13.24 3.12
CA VAL A 749 29.99 -12.65 3.98
C VAL A 749 31.38 -13.25 3.65
N ARG A 750 31.47 -14.56 3.41
CA ARG A 750 32.73 -15.20 3.01
C ARG A 750 33.24 -14.74 1.64
N GLU A 751 32.34 -14.50 0.69
CA GLU A 751 32.70 -13.92 -0.61
C GLU A 751 33.20 -12.48 -0.43
N ALA A 752 32.54 -11.70 0.43
CA ALA A 752 32.98 -10.35 0.76
C ALA A 752 34.37 -10.32 1.42
N ILE A 753 34.68 -11.25 2.32
CA ILE A 753 36.02 -11.40 2.91
C ILE A 753 37.07 -11.59 1.81
N ARG A 754 36.86 -12.51 0.87
CA ARG A 754 37.81 -12.72 -0.24
C ARG A 754 38.01 -11.47 -1.09
N THR A 755 36.92 -10.73 -1.35
CA THR A 755 37.01 -9.45 -2.08
C THR A 755 37.82 -8.42 -1.30
N ILE A 756 37.63 -8.33 0.02
CA ILE A 756 38.38 -7.41 0.89
C ILE A 756 39.85 -7.82 0.99
N GLU A 757 40.17 -9.11 1.11
CA GLU A 757 41.56 -9.62 1.11
C GLU A 757 42.31 -9.24 -0.16
N ALA A 758 41.63 -9.38 -1.31
CA ALA A 758 42.14 -9.05 -2.63
C ALA A 758 42.19 -7.53 -2.92
N ALA A 759 41.61 -6.68 -2.08
CA ALA A 759 41.63 -5.24 -2.27
C ALA A 759 43.06 -4.70 -2.17
N THR A 760 43.43 -3.86 -3.13
CA THR A 760 44.73 -3.19 -3.22
C THR A 760 44.63 -1.67 -3.04
N ASP A 761 43.45 -1.10 -3.29
CA ASP A 761 43.19 0.34 -3.14
C ASP A 761 43.17 0.75 -1.66
N THR A 762 43.82 1.85 -1.30
CA THR A 762 43.96 2.34 0.09
C THR A 762 43.49 3.79 0.14
N PRO A 763 42.16 4.04 0.11
CA PRO A 763 41.62 5.38 0.13
C PRO A 763 41.89 6.08 1.46
N GLU A 764 42.08 7.40 1.44
CA GLU A 764 42.26 8.19 2.67
C GLU A 764 41.04 8.07 3.60
N LEU A 765 41.28 7.72 4.87
CA LEU A 765 40.23 7.65 5.89
C LEU A 765 40.03 8.99 6.58
N LEU A 766 38.76 9.30 6.82
CA LEU A 766 38.34 10.38 7.71
C LEU A 766 37.88 9.80 9.05
N HIS A 767 38.04 10.55 10.13
CA HIS A 767 37.64 10.15 11.48
C HIS A 767 36.72 11.20 12.11
N LEU A 768 35.78 10.77 12.94
CA LEU A 768 35.00 11.67 13.79
C LEU A 768 35.89 12.14 14.95
N LYS A 769 36.14 13.45 15.09
CA LYS A 769 36.90 13.94 16.25
C LYS A 769 36.13 13.69 17.54
N ALA A 770 36.85 13.36 18.61
CA ALA A 770 36.39 13.55 19.98
C ALA A 770 36.11 15.06 20.20
N GLY A 771 34.85 15.47 20.06
CA GLY A 771 34.42 16.87 20.15
C GLY A 771 33.74 17.47 18.91
N GLY A 772 33.58 16.74 17.79
CA GLY A 772 32.56 17.06 16.78
C GLY A 772 32.92 17.89 15.53
N ASN A 773 34.18 18.23 15.22
CA ASN A 773 34.57 18.88 13.94
C ASN A 773 35.74 18.18 13.25
N ALA A 774 35.60 17.68 12.01
CA ALA A 774 36.66 17.00 11.26
C ALA A 774 37.79 17.95 10.77
N ASN A 775 39.04 17.46 10.70
CA ASN A 775 40.17 18.17 10.09
C ASN A 775 40.12 17.98 8.56
N LEU A 776 40.25 19.06 7.80
CA LEU A 776 40.39 19.01 6.34
C LEU A 776 41.88 18.90 5.97
N PRO A 777 42.27 17.99 5.07
CA PRO A 777 43.43 18.18 4.22
C PRO A 777 43.16 19.30 3.21
N ALA A 778 44.17 20.12 2.93
CA ALA A 778 44.14 21.12 1.86
C ALA A 778 44.02 20.43 0.48
N PRO A 779 43.38 21.06 -0.52
CA PRO A 779 42.96 20.37 -1.73
C PRO A 779 44.14 19.91 -2.60
N ALA A 780 44.21 18.61 -2.90
CA ALA A 780 44.89 18.12 -4.08
C ALA A 780 44.00 18.39 -5.31
N SER A 781 44.39 19.38 -6.10
CA SER A 781 43.81 19.68 -7.40
C SER A 781 43.92 18.45 -8.32
N SER A 782 42.78 17.83 -8.63
CA SER A 782 42.62 17.06 -9.86
C SER A 782 41.27 17.36 -10.51
N ALA A 783 41.03 18.66 -10.78
CA ALA A 783 40.14 19.01 -11.86
C ALA A 783 40.83 18.61 -13.17
N LYS A 784 40.34 17.55 -13.82
CA LYS A 784 40.59 17.38 -15.25
C LYS A 784 40.09 18.65 -15.94
N ALA A 785 40.97 19.27 -16.71
CA ALA A 785 40.67 20.49 -17.44
C ALA A 785 39.37 20.33 -18.26
N PRO A 786 38.50 21.35 -18.31
CA PRO A 786 37.36 21.35 -19.21
C PRO A 786 37.87 21.18 -20.64
N GLY A 787 37.29 20.23 -21.37
CA GLY A 787 37.53 20.12 -22.82
C GLY A 787 37.23 21.46 -23.49
N LYS A 788 38.02 21.82 -24.51
CA LYS A 788 37.82 23.05 -25.29
C LYS A 788 36.33 23.20 -25.66
N PRO A 789 35.72 24.39 -25.51
CA PRO A 789 34.39 24.68 -26.01
C PRO A 789 34.30 24.33 -27.50
N SER A 790 33.34 23.46 -27.86
CA SER A 790 33.01 23.20 -29.26
C SER A 790 32.43 24.47 -29.87
N THR A 791 32.86 24.83 -31.09
CA THR A 791 32.27 25.93 -31.86
C THR A 791 31.08 25.49 -32.71
N LYS A 792 30.74 24.20 -32.71
CA LYS A 792 29.62 23.62 -33.46
C LYS A 792 28.36 23.50 -32.58
N PRO A 793 27.15 23.67 -33.15
CA PRO A 793 25.90 23.51 -32.41
C PRO A 793 25.76 22.13 -31.77
N LEU A 794 25.18 22.08 -30.55
CA LEU A 794 24.87 20.83 -29.86
C LEU A 794 23.82 20.02 -30.64
N LYS A 795 24.11 18.77 -30.99
CA LYS A 795 23.15 17.88 -31.64
C LYS A 795 22.15 17.32 -30.63
N VAL A 796 20.86 17.53 -30.85
CA VAL A 796 19.78 17.08 -29.98
C VAL A 796 18.92 16.04 -30.70
N PHE A 797 18.74 14.87 -30.09
CA PHE A 797 17.87 13.80 -30.59
C PHE A 797 16.74 13.52 -29.62
N VAL A 798 15.52 13.33 -30.14
CA VAL A 798 14.36 12.95 -29.33
C VAL A 798 14.04 11.49 -29.54
N LEU A 799 14.01 10.70 -28.47
CA LEU A 799 13.62 9.30 -28.47
C LEU A 799 12.30 9.15 -27.72
N ALA A 800 11.21 8.94 -28.44
CA ALA A 800 9.87 8.87 -27.88
C ALA A 800 9.17 7.55 -28.18
N GLY A 801 8.25 7.15 -27.30
CA GLY A 801 7.48 5.95 -27.53
C GLY A 801 6.82 5.42 -26.27
N GLN A 802 6.55 4.11 -26.27
CA GLN A 802 5.98 3.44 -25.12
C GLN A 802 6.92 2.34 -24.59
N SER A 803 6.41 1.22 -24.07
CA SER A 803 7.22 0.21 -23.37
C SER A 803 8.46 -0.30 -24.13
N ASN A 804 8.39 -0.35 -25.45
CA ASN A 804 9.53 -0.71 -26.30
C ASN A 804 10.64 0.35 -26.31
N MET A 805 10.29 1.65 -26.35
CA MET A 805 11.25 2.75 -26.19
C MET A 805 11.76 2.87 -24.75
N GLN A 806 10.93 2.56 -23.75
CA GLN A 806 11.36 2.53 -22.34
C GLN A 806 12.58 1.61 -22.21
N GLY A 807 12.49 0.41 -22.78
CA GLY A 807 13.59 -0.53 -22.79
C GLY A 807 13.73 -1.27 -21.47
N HIS A 808 13.53 -2.58 -21.55
CA HIS A 808 13.55 -3.44 -20.37
C HIS A 808 14.72 -4.42 -20.36
N ALA A 809 15.77 -4.18 -21.16
CA ALA A 809 16.93 -5.06 -21.20
C ALA A 809 17.82 -4.86 -19.98
N SER A 810 17.89 -5.87 -19.10
CA SER A 810 18.78 -5.85 -17.93
C SER A 810 20.24 -5.93 -18.34
N VAL A 811 21.10 -5.18 -17.63
CA VAL A 811 22.57 -5.30 -17.75
C VAL A 811 23.02 -6.75 -17.50
N SER A 812 22.28 -7.53 -16.70
CA SER A 812 22.57 -8.95 -16.49
C SER A 812 22.48 -9.80 -17.76
N THR A 813 21.84 -9.29 -18.82
CA THR A 813 21.74 -10.00 -20.10
C THR A 813 22.86 -9.68 -21.09
N PHE A 814 23.80 -8.78 -20.74
CA PHE A 814 24.86 -8.34 -21.65
C PHE A 814 25.76 -9.50 -22.13
N ASP A 815 26.05 -10.45 -21.25
CA ASP A 815 26.91 -11.58 -21.59
C ASP A 815 26.30 -12.49 -22.68
N SER A 816 24.97 -12.48 -22.87
CA SER A 816 24.34 -13.22 -23.97
C SER A 816 24.75 -12.73 -25.36
N LEU A 817 25.26 -11.49 -25.48
CA LEU A 817 25.74 -10.95 -26.74
C LEU A 817 27.07 -11.58 -27.17
N ALA A 818 27.86 -12.11 -26.22
CA ALA A 818 29.22 -12.58 -26.47
C ALA A 818 29.29 -13.83 -27.37
N THR A 819 28.23 -14.64 -27.37
CA THR A 819 28.20 -15.93 -28.05
C THR A 819 27.71 -15.86 -29.50
N ASP A 820 27.36 -14.67 -29.99
CA ASP A 820 26.85 -14.46 -31.35
C ASP A 820 27.77 -13.48 -32.10
N THR A 821 28.28 -13.91 -33.26
CA THR A 821 29.24 -13.14 -34.05
C THR A 821 28.70 -11.77 -34.51
N LYS A 822 27.38 -11.60 -34.60
CA LYS A 822 26.74 -10.32 -34.97
C LYS A 822 26.64 -9.35 -33.79
N THR A 823 26.49 -9.85 -32.56
CA THR A 823 26.31 -9.00 -31.37
C THR A 823 27.55 -8.93 -30.47
N ALA A 824 28.53 -9.81 -30.63
CA ALA A 824 29.77 -9.77 -29.84
C ALA A 824 30.54 -8.44 -30.02
N PRO A 825 30.64 -7.84 -31.23
CA PRO A 825 31.24 -6.52 -31.38
C PRO A 825 30.46 -5.41 -30.67
N LEU A 826 29.12 -5.52 -30.58
CA LEU A 826 28.28 -4.57 -29.84
C LEU A 826 28.60 -4.60 -28.35
N LEU A 827 28.78 -5.80 -27.79
CA LEU A 827 29.11 -5.96 -26.36
C LEU A 827 30.42 -5.24 -25.99
N ALA A 828 31.43 -5.30 -26.85
CA ALA A 828 32.71 -4.62 -26.64
C ALA A 828 32.56 -3.09 -26.58
N GLU A 829 31.65 -2.52 -27.39
CA GLU A 829 31.33 -1.10 -27.37
C GLU A 829 30.48 -0.69 -26.16
N MET A 830 29.66 -1.61 -25.65
CA MET A 830 28.76 -1.39 -24.52
C MET A 830 29.45 -1.44 -23.16
N ARG A 831 30.66 -2.00 -23.06
CA ARG A 831 31.41 -2.16 -21.81
C ARG A 831 32.60 -1.22 -21.71
N GLY A 832 32.84 -0.71 -20.50
CA GLY A 832 34.09 -0.06 -20.14
C GLY A 832 35.22 -1.07 -19.88
N PRO A 833 36.47 -0.60 -19.66
CA PRO A 833 37.60 -1.46 -19.32
C PRO A 833 37.39 -2.30 -18.05
N ASP A 834 36.49 -1.87 -17.16
CA ASP A 834 36.11 -2.57 -15.92
C ASP A 834 34.99 -3.60 -16.11
N GLY A 835 34.54 -3.82 -17.35
CA GLY A 835 33.46 -4.76 -17.70
C GLY A 835 32.04 -4.26 -17.39
N LYS A 836 31.89 -3.07 -16.81
CA LYS A 836 30.58 -2.45 -16.52
C LYS A 836 30.03 -1.72 -17.75
N PRO A 837 28.73 -1.35 -17.76
CA PRO A 837 28.19 -0.52 -18.83
C PRO A 837 29.01 0.76 -19.01
N LYS A 838 29.43 1.03 -20.24
CA LYS A 838 30.23 2.20 -20.60
C LYS A 838 29.46 3.49 -20.27
N VAL A 839 30.17 4.50 -19.77
CA VAL A 839 29.66 5.87 -19.68
C VAL A 839 30.05 6.59 -20.97
N CYS A 840 29.10 7.22 -21.64
CA CYS A 840 29.33 7.95 -22.87
C CYS A 840 29.68 9.41 -22.54
N ASP A 841 30.97 9.72 -22.42
CA ASP A 841 31.40 11.05 -21.94
C ASP A 841 30.87 12.23 -22.76
N ALA A 842 30.71 12.03 -24.08
CA ALA A 842 30.23 13.04 -25.03
C ALA A 842 28.70 13.06 -25.23
N VAL A 843 27.94 12.18 -24.53
CA VAL A 843 26.49 12.08 -24.68
C VAL A 843 25.81 12.31 -23.36
N TRP A 844 24.97 13.34 -23.31
CA TRP A 844 24.09 13.62 -22.19
C TRP A 844 22.67 13.17 -22.53
N ILE A 845 21.91 12.82 -21.52
CA ILE A 845 20.52 12.43 -21.68
C ILE A 845 19.67 13.09 -20.60
N SER A 846 18.45 13.48 -20.98
CA SER A 846 17.33 13.71 -20.08
C SER A 846 16.20 12.76 -20.46
N SER A 847 15.58 12.10 -19.48
CA SER A 847 14.55 11.09 -19.69
C SER A 847 13.41 11.22 -18.69
N ILE A 848 12.17 11.05 -19.16
CA ILE A 848 10.97 10.89 -18.33
C ILE A 848 10.19 9.64 -18.75
N GLY A 849 9.37 9.13 -17.82
CA GLY A 849 8.58 7.92 -18.02
C GLY A 849 9.30 6.60 -17.74
N CYS A 850 10.60 6.63 -17.40
CA CYS A 850 11.43 5.43 -17.21
C CYS A 850 11.67 5.00 -15.75
N LEU A 851 11.28 5.79 -14.73
CA LEU A 851 11.77 5.64 -13.34
C LEU A 851 10.77 5.02 -12.36
N GLY A 852 9.59 4.64 -12.83
CA GLY A 852 8.57 3.94 -12.05
C GLY A 852 7.37 4.81 -11.67
N ASP A 853 6.37 4.14 -11.09
CA ASP A 853 4.96 4.23 -11.49
C ASP A 853 4.79 3.68 -12.92
N ALA A 854 4.04 2.59 -13.06
CA ALA A 854 3.42 2.33 -14.34
C ALA A 854 2.25 3.34 -14.38
N TYR A 855 2.19 4.12 -15.46
CA TYR A 855 1.04 4.92 -15.88
C TYR A 855 0.98 6.45 -15.57
N SER A 856 2.01 7.15 -15.07
CA SER A 856 2.05 8.64 -15.09
C SER A 856 3.40 9.33 -14.78
N ASP A 857 4.52 8.63 -14.80
CA ASP A 857 5.82 9.17 -14.37
C ASP A 857 6.35 10.34 -15.22
N LEU A 858 6.40 11.54 -14.63
CA LEU A 858 7.04 12.74 -15.21
C LEU A 858 8.38 13.08 -14.54
N ARG A 859 8.92 12.20 -13.69
CA ARG A 859 10.19 12.45 -13.02
C ARG A 859 11.33 12.37 -14.02
N GLU A 860 12.11 13.45 -14.06
CA GLU A 860 13.22 13.59 -14.99
C GLU A 860 14.50 12.99 -14.41
N LYS A 861 15.03 11.96 -15.06
CA LYS A 861 16.42 11.50 -14.86
C LYS A 861 17.31 12.08 -15.93
N LYS A 862 18.43 12.66 -15.52
CA LYS A 862 19.42 13.26 -16.42
C LYS A 862 20.84 12.94 -16.00
N GLY A 863 21.77 12.95 -16.95
CA GLY A 863 23.19 12.72 -16.71
C GLY A 863 23.92 12.33 -17.98
N GLN A 864 25.19 11.93 -17.86
CA GLN A 864 25.91 11.29 -18.96
C GLN A 864 25.28 9.94 -19.26
N LEU A 865 25.14 9.61 -20.54
CA LEU A 865 24.47 8.40 -20.98
C LEU A 865 25.25 7.16 -20.53
N THR A 866 24.57 6.29 -19.78
CA THR A 866 25.03 4.95 -19.39
C THR A 866 23.82 4.03 -19.20
N ALA A 867 24.00 2.82 -18.68
CA ALA A 867 22.85 2.01 -18.29
C ALA A 867 22.04 2.67 -17.16
N GLY A 868 20.71 2.49 -17.19
CA GLY A 868 19.81 3.04 -16.17
C GLY A 868 18.92 4.18 -16.63
N PHE A 869 18.93 4.52 -17.92
CA PHE A 869 17.89 5.37 -18.53
C PHE A 869 16.77 4.54 -19.21
N GLY A 870 16.82 3.21 -19.04
CA GLY A 870 15.70 2.28 -19.28
C GLY A 870 14.87 2.02 -18.01
N ALA A 871 13.95 1.05 -18.05
CA ALA A 871 12.96 0.86 -16.98
C ALA A 871 13.18 -0.44 -16.16
N PRO A 872 13.74 -0.46 -14.92
CA PRO A 872 14.35 0.60 -14.06
C PRO A 872 15.91 0.78 -14.17
N ASP A 873 16.56 1.41 -13.16
CA ASP A 873 17.97 1.86 -13.08
C ASP A 873 19.09 0.90 -13.53
N ASN A 874 18.84 -0.41 -13.61
CA ASN A 874 19.82 -1.40 -14.08
C ASN A 874 19.54 -1.90 -15.51
N LYS A 875 18.69 -1.18 -16.27
CA LYS A 875 18.28 -1.55 -17.62
C LYS A 875 18.60 -0.49 -18.65
N ILE A 876 18.60 -0.94 -19.89
CA ILE A 876 18.78 -0.12 -21.08
C ILE A 876 17.55 -0.25 -21.97
N GLY A 877 17.27 0.81 -22.71
CA GLY A 877 16.55 0.73 -23.97
C GLY A 877 17.44 1.02 -25.17
N PRO A 878 16.82 1.32 -26.32
CA PRO A 878 17.55 1.68 -27.53
C PRO A 878 18.45 2.91 -27.34
N GLU A 879 18.19 3.78 -26.36
CA GLU A 879 18.97 5.00 -26.12
C GLU A 879 20.45 4.73 -25.87
N PHE A 880 20.78 3.60 -25.23
CA PHE A 880 22.15 3.35 -24.80
C PHE A 880 23.07 3.09 -26.00
N THR A 881 22.72 2.12 -26.85
CA THR A 881 23.49 1.87 -28.07
C THR A 881 23.28 2.95 -29.13
N PHE A 882 22.11 3.60 -29.17
CA PHE A 882 21.91 4.77 -30.02
C PHE A 882 22.97 5.84 -29.74
N GLY A 883 23.13 6.24 -28.46
CA GLY A 883 24.10 7.27 -28.10
C GLY A 883 25.56 6.85 -28.30
N LEU A 884 25.91 5.58 -28.01
CA LEU A 884 27.25 5.05 -28.28
C LEU A 884 27.63 5.19 -29.77
N TYR A 885 26.74 4.79 -30.67
CA TYR A 885 27.00 4.83 -32.10
C TYR A 885 26.92 6.24 -32.68
N MET A 886 25.98 7.05 -32.22
CA MET A 886 25.86 8.43 -32.67
C MET A 886 27.08 9.26 -32.26
N SER A 887 27.57 9.08 -31.03
CA SER A 887 28.81 9.71 -30.55
C SER A 887 30.02 9.33 -31.40
N LYS A 888 30.17 8.04 -31.70
CA LYS A 888 31.26 7.54 -32.54
C LYS A 888 31.21 8.10 -33.97
N ALA A 889 30.02 8.22 -34.55
CA ALA A 889 29.84 8.65 -35.93
C ALA A 889 30.00 10.17 -36.11
N LEU A 890 29.48 10.97 -35.17
CA LEU A 890 29.49 12.43 -35.28
C LEU A 890 30.74 13.07 -34.67
N ASN A 891 31.34 12.43 -33.66
CA ASN A 891 32.47 12.96 -32.89
C ASN A 891 32.20 14.40 -32.35
N GLU A 892 30.96 14.64 -31.92
CA GLU A 892 30.43 15.91 -31.44
C GLU A 892 29.65 15.68 -30.14
N PRO A 893 29.49 16.70 -29.26
CA PRO A 893 28.62 16.60 -28.09
C PRO A 893 27.16 16.35 -28.51
N ILE A 894 26.49 15.42 -27.83
CA ILE A 894 25.11 15.02 -28.12
C ILE A 894 24.25 15.15 -26.87
N LEU A 895 23.00 15.58 -27.06
CA LEU A 895 21.94 15.51 -26.07
C LEU A 895 20.80 14.60 -26.56
N ILE A 896 20.45 13.61 -25.78
CA ILE A 896 19.26 12.78 -25.99
C ILE A 896 18.14 13.26 -25.06
N ILE A 897 16.95 13.49 -25.60
CA ILE A 897 15.73 13.73 -24.83
C ILE A 897 14.83 12.51 -25.01
N LYS A 898 14.62 11.74 -23.94
CA LYS A 898 13.85 10.49 -23.97
C LYS A 898 12.51 10.66 -23.27
N THR A 899 11.43 10.23 -23.91
CA THR A 899 10.07 10.26 -23.35
C THR A 899 9.38 8.93 -23.63
N ALA A 900 9.24 8.07 -22.62
CA ALA A 900 8.73 6.73 -22.87
C ALA A 900 7.89 6.19 -21.71
N TRP A 901 6.65 5.77 -21.97
CA TRP A 901 5.73 5.26 -20.95
C TRP A 901 5.13 3.92 -21.33
N GLY A 902 5.18 2.95 -20.42
CA GLY A 902 4.61 1.63 -20.65
C GLY A 902 3.08 1.65 -20.71
N GLY A 903 2.51 0.80 -21.56
CA GLY A 903 1.06 0.57 -21.62
C GLY A 903 0.27 1.75 -22.19
N ARG A 904 0.85 2.49 -23.15
CA ARG A 904 0.25 3.63 -23.85
C ARG A 904 0.03 3.34 -25.32
N SER A 905 -1.02 3.92 -25.88
CA SER A 905 -1.44 3.81 -27.28
C SER A 905 -1.24 5.11 -28.04
N LEU A 906 -0.95 5.01 -29.34
CA LEU A 906 -1.01 6.16 -30.24
C LEU A 906 -2.45 6.61 -30.47
N HIS A 907 -3.39 5.67 -30.50
CA HIS A 907 -4.80 5.98 -30.69
C HIS A 907 -5.38 6.94 -29.66
N THR A 908 -4.99 6.77 -28.38
CA THR A 908 -5.58 7.51 -27.25
C THR A 908 -4.56 8.42 -26.55
N ASP A 909 -3.46 7.85 -26.07
CA ASP A 909 -2.58 8.51 -25.10
C ASP A 909 -1.64 9.52 -25.77
N PHE A 910 -1.12 9.18 -26.95
CA PHE A 910 -0.25 10.01 -27.79
C PHE A 910 -0.97 10.65 -28.98
N ARG A 911 -2.30 10.67 -28.95
CA ARG A 911 -3.10 11.28 -30.01
C ARG A 911 -2.70 12.76 -30.16
N SER A 912 -2.28 13.15 -31.36
CA SER A 912 -1.79 14.50 -31.61
C SER A 912 -2.92 15.47 -31.99
N PRO A 913 -2.74 16.80 -31.82
CA PRO A 913 -3.81 17.78 -32.00
C PRO A 913 -4.51 17.75 -33.38
N SER A 914 -3.76 17.59 -34.47
CA SER A 914 -4.33 17.61 -35.83
C SER A 914 -5.12 16.36 -36.19
N ALA A 915 -5.02 15.28 -35.39
CA ALA A 915 -5.86 14.10 -35.54
C ALA A 915 -7.31 14.33 -35.10
N GLY A 916 -7.62 15.49 -34.51
CA GLY A 916 -8.94 15.82 -33.99
C GLY A 916 -9.34 14.97 -32.78
N PRO A 917 -10.56 15.18 -32.24
CA PRO A 917 -11.03 14.44 -31.07
C PRO A 917 -11.15 12.95 -31.38
N LYS A 918 -10.92 12.12 -30.36
CA LYS A 918 -11.09 10.68 -30.47
C LYS A 918 -12.55 10.30 -30.81
N VAL A 919 -12.72 9.48 -31.84
CA VAL A 919 -14.00 8.92 -32.28
C VAL A 919 -14.00 7.43 -32.03
N PHE A 920 -15.01 6.92 -31.30
CA PHE A 920 -15.15 5.50 -31.00
C PHE A 920 -15.99 4.82 -32.08
N ASN A 921 -15.47 3.71 -32.63
CA ASN A 921 -16.19 2.91 -33.61
C ASN A 921 -17.46 2.25 -33.00
N ASP A 922 -18.37 1.83 -33.87
CA ASP A 922 -19.65 1.23 -33.46
C ASP A 922 -19.46 -0.04 -32.64
N TYR A 923 -18.39 -0.81 -32.91
CA TYR A 923 -18.09 -2.03 -32.16
C TYR A 923 -17.80 -1.72 -30.69
N THR A 924 -16.88 -0.77 -30.42
CA THR A 924 -16.53 -0.32 -29.07
C THR A 924 -17.75 0.26 -28.36
N ARG A 925 -18.50 1.13 -29.04
CA ARG A 925 -19.75 1.70 -28.50
C ARG A 925 -20.76 0.62 -28.14
N ASN A 926 -20.87 -0.44 -28.96
CA ASN A 926 -21.77 -1.57 -28.69
C ASN A 926 -21.28 -2.48 -27.55
N GLN A 927 -19.97 -2.66 -27.37
CA GLN A 927 -19.44 -3.41 -26.22
C GLN A 927 -19.70 -2.69 -24.90
N TRP A 928 -19.57 -1.36 -24.87
CA TRP A 928 -19.99 -0.56 -23.72
C TRP A 928 -21.48 -0.73 -23.41
N LYS A 929 -22.35 -0.64 -24.43
CA LYS A 929 -23.80 -0.89 -24.27
C LYS A 929 -24.09 -2.29 -23.72
N LYS A 930 -23.41 -3.33 -24.23
CA LYS A 930 -23.55 -4.72 -23.74
C LYS A 930 -23.10 -4.88 -22.28
N SER A 931 -22.17 -4.03 -21.84
CA SER A 931 -21.67 -4.00 -20.47
C SER A 931 -22.53 -3.11 -19.56
N GLY A 932 -23.67 -2.63 -20.04
CA GLY A 932 -24.60 -1.77 -19.30
C GLY A 932 -24.17 -0.31 -19.17
N LEU A 933 -23.21 0.14 -19.99
CA LEU A 933 -22.67 1.50 -19.96
C LEU A 933 -23.30 2.39 -21.03
N ASP A 934 -23.45 3.68 -20.72
CA ASP A 934 -23.87 4.71 -21.69
C ASP A 934 -22.69 5.04 -22.62
N ALA A 935 -22.84 4.74 -23.91
CA ALA A 935 -21.76 4.87 -24.88
C ALA A 935 -21.34 6.33 -25.15
N ASP A 936 -22.25 7.29 -25.00
CA ASP A 936 -21.94 8.71 -25.23
C ASP A 936 -21.24 9.31 -24.01
N GLN A 937 -21.65 8.92 -22.80
CA GLN A 937 -20.95 9.29 -21.57
C GLN A 937 -19.56 8.67 -21.49
N GLU A 938 -19.41 7.39 -21.83
CA GLU A 938 -18.09 6.74 -21.86
C GLU A 938 -17.20 7.34 -22.96
N ALA A 939 -17.75 7.69 -24.13
CA ALA A 939 -17.00 8.42 -25.15
C ALA A 939 -16.52 9.79 -24.62
N ALA A 940 -17.40 10.57 -24.01
CA ALA A 940 -17.06 11.88 -23.46
C ALA A 940 -16.01 11.80 -22.34
N LYS A 941 -16.12 10.79 -21.47
CA LYS A 941 -15.17 10.51 -20.39
C LYS A 941 -13.79 10.13 -20.93
N ASN A 942 -13.72 9.26 -21.93
CA ASN A 942 -12.44 8.88 -22.53
C ASN A 942 -11.80 10.03 -23.31
N ASN A 943 -12.59 10.92 -23.92
CA ASN A 943 -12.09 12.09 -24.64
C ASN A 943 -11.51 13.16 -23.71
N LYS A 944 -11.78 13.12 -22.40
CA LYS A 944 -11.30 14.13 -21.44
C LYS A 944 -9.80 14.09 -21.19
N ASN A 945 -9.14 12.96 -21.45
CA ASN A 945 -7.71 12.74 -21.22
C ASN A 945 -6.97 12.36 -22.52
N ASP A 946 -7.52 12.68 -23.70
CA ASP A 946 -6.89 12.35 -24.96
C ASP A 946 -5.56 13.12 -25.15
N GLY A 947 -4.60 12.48 -25.81
CA GLY A 947 -3.32 13.11 -26.16
C GLY A 947 -2.46 13.58 -25.00
N ILE A 948 -2.76 13.24 -23.74
CA ILE A 948 -2.04 13.81 -22.59
C ILE A 948 -0.53 13.48 -22.62
N PHE A 949 -0.15 12.31 -23.13
CA PHE A 949 1.26 11.91 -23.24
C PHE A 949 1.96 12.55 -24.45
N TYR A 950 1.20 12.91 -25.50
CA TYR A 950 1.72 13.78 -26.55
C TYR A 950 2.14 15.13 -25.96
N HIS A 951 1.26 15.75 -25.16
CA HIS A 951 1.56 17.04 -24.53
C HIS A 951 2.73 16.93 -23.54
N HIS A 952 2.76 15.91 -22.68
CA HIS A 952 3.89 15.70 -21.77
C HIS A 952 5.22 15.47 -22.50
N MET A 953 5.20 14.77 -23.63
CA MET A 953 6.38 14.61 -24.48
C MET A 953 6.87 15.98 -25.00
N ILE A 954 5.98 16.75 -25.63
CA ILE A 954 6.33 18.07 -26.18
C ILE A 954 6.79 19.02 -25.07
N ASP A 955 6.08 19.08 -23.95
CA ASP A 955 6.42 19.91 -22.79
C ASP A 955 7.82 19.58 -22.27
N HIS A 956 8.17 18.29 -22.20
CA HIS A 956 9.48 17.87 -21.73
C HIS A 956 10.59 18.23 -22.72
N VAL A 957 10.37 18.02 -24.01
CA VAL A 957 11.32 18.43 -25.05
C VAL A 957 11.56 19.92 -24.98
N GLN A 958 10.50 20.74 -24.96
CA GLN A 958 10.60 22.18 -24.86
C GLN A 958 11.26 22.64 -23.54
N LYS A 959 10.95 21.98 -22.41
CA LYS A 959 11.60 22.24 -21.11
C LYS A 959 13.11 22.04 -21.18
N VAL A 960 13.57 20.96 -21.80
CA VAL A 960 15.00 20.66 -21.91
C VAL A 960 15.68 21.63 -22.88
N LEU A 961 15.07 21.92 -24.04
CA LEU A 961 15.63 22.86 -25.02
C LEU A 961 15.74 24.29 -24.48
N LYS A 962 14.80 24.72 -23.63
CA LYS A 962 14.82 26.03 -22.97
C LYS A 962 15.95 26.18 -21.94
N ASP A 963 16.41 25.07 -21.36
CA ASP A 963 17.42 25.04 -20.31
C ASP A 963 18.38 23.84 -20.49
N ILE A 964 19.10 23.87 -21.60
CA ILE A 964 20.05 22.82 -21.98
C ILE A 964 21.19 22.72 -20.96
N LYS A 965 21.66 23.87 -20.43
CA LYS A 965 22.80 23.91 -19.51
C LYS A 965 22.57 23.11 -18.22
N ARG A 966 21.31 22.99 -17.79
CA ARG A 966 20.89 22.14 -16.67
C ARG A 966 21.13 20.65 -16.92
N VAL A 967 21.14 20.21 -18.18
CA VAL A 967 21.38 18.81 -18.58
C VAL A 967 22.80 18.62 -19.10
N VAL A 968 23.35 19.59 -19.82
CA VAL A 968 24.71 19.61 -20.39
C VAL A 968 25.48 20.76 -19.75
N PRO A 969 26.22 20.55 -18.64
CA PRO A 969 26.82 21.63 -17.85
C PRO A 969 27.73 22.57 -18.64
N ASP A 970 28.46 22.03 -19.63
CA ASP A 970 29.41 22.77 -20.46
C ASP A 970 28.77 23.41 -21.70
N TYR A 971 27.43 23.43 -21.80
CA TYR A 971 26.74 24.06 -22.92
C TYR A 971 26.89 25.59 -22.90
N ASP A 972 27.47 26.14 -23.97
CA ASP A 972 27.48 27.57 -24.26
C ASP A 972 26.20 27.96 -25.05
N PRO A 973 25.34 28.86 -24.56
CA PRO A 973 24.20 29.35 -25.34
C PRO A 973 24.59 29.96 -26.70
N LYS A 974 25.83 30.44 -26.87
CA LYS A 974 26.31 31.04 -28.12
C LYS A 974 26.57 30.03 -29.25
N GLN A 975 26.88 28.75 -28.94
CA GLN A 975 27.02 27.71 -29.99
C GLN A 975 25.65 27.26 -30.55
N GLY A 976 24.55 27.48 -29.81
CA GLY A 976 23.22 27.02 -30.19
C GLY A 976 23.07 25.50 -30.18
N TYR A 977 21.90 25.02 -30.64
CA TYR A 977 21.60 23.60 -30.77
C TYR A 977 20.88 23.31 -32.10
N GLU A 978 20.95 22.05 -32.54
CA GLU A 978 20.23 21.55 -33.70
C GLU A 978 19.39 20.32 -33.31
N LEU A 979 18.08 20.36 -33.56
CA LEU A 979 17.23 19.17 -33.49
C LEU A 979 17.52 18.25 -34.68
N ALA A 980 18.35 17.24 -34.44
CA ALA A 980 18.99 16.43 -35.47
C ALA A 980 18.20 15.16 -35.84
N GLY A 981 17.23 14.76 -35.02
CA GLY A 981 16.32 13.68 -35.37
C GLY A 981 15.36 13.28 -34.27
N PHE A 982 14.32 12.56 -34.67
CA PHE A 982 13.29 12.01 -33.80
C PHE A 982 13.15 10.51 -34.06
N VAL A 983 13.08 9.70 -33.02
CA VAL A 983 12.80 8.27 -33.09
C VAL A 983 11.49 7.98 -32.37
N TRP A 984 10.51 7.45 -33.10
CA TRP A 984 9.29 6.89 -32.53
C TRP A 984 9.41 5.36 -32.46
N PHE A 985 9.31 4.80 -31.25
CA PHE A 985 9.31 3.34 -31.08
C PHE A 985 8.20 2.87 -30.15
N GLN A 986 7.17 2.30 -30.77
CA GLN A 986 5.98 1.82 -30.08
C GLN A 986 6.02 0.32 -29.80
N GLY A 987 5.34 -0.10 -28.73
CA GLY A 987 5.07 -1.50 -28.39
C GLY A 987 3.63 -1.95 -28.56
N PHE A 988 3.21 -2.85 -27.68
CA PHE A 988 2.17 -3.85 -27.90
C PHE A 988 0.70 -3.36 -27.85
N ASN A 989 0.42 -2.19 -27.24
CA ASN A 989 -0.95 -1.82 -26.86
C ASN A 989 -1.92 -1.60 -28.02
N ASP A 990 -1.54 -0.86 -29.08
CA ASP A 990 -2.41 -0.72 -30.25
C ASP A 990 -2.58 -2.05 -31.01
N LEU A 991 -1.58 -2.94 -30.98
CA LEU A 991 -1.70 -4.27 -31.61
C LEU A 991 -2.80 -5.10 -30.94
N VAL A 992 -2.92 -5.09 -29.62
CA VAL A 992 -3.87 -5.97 -28.90
C VAL A 992 -5.23 -5.36 -28.63
N ASP A 993 -5.44 -4.09 -28.99
CA ASP A 993 -6.72 -3.41 -28.78
C ASP A 993 -7.72 -3.76 -29.90
N SER A 994 -8.25 -4.98 -29.82
CA SER A 994 -9.29 -5.49 -30.73
C SER A 994 -10.62 -4.73 -30.67
N TRP A 995 -10.81 -3.82 -29.70
CA TRP A 995 -12.01 -2.98 -29.66
C TRP A 995 -11.82 -1.75 -30.54
N THR A 996 -10.65 -1.11 -30.44
CA THR A 996 -10.26 -0.03 -31.34
C THR A 996 -10.08 -0.53 -32.78
N TYR A 997 -9.46 -1.70 -32.97
CA TYR A 997 -9.16 -2.28 -34.27
C TYR A 997 -9.89 -3.64 -34.46
N PRO A 998 -11.23 -3.64 -34.62
CA PRO A 998 -12.02 -4.88 -34.68
C PRO A 998 -11.73 -5.75 -35.91
N ASP A 999 -11.20 -5.15 -36.98
CA ASP A 999 -10.81 -5.83 -38.20
C ASP A 999 -9.29 -6.08 -38.30
N GLN A 1000 -8.57 -6.08 -37.17
CA GLN A 1000 -7.10 -6.21 -37.11
C GLN A 1000 -6.52 -7.41 -37.90
N GLY A 1001 -7.28 -8.50 -38.06
CA GLY A 1001 -6.87 -9.67 -38.84
C GLY A 1001 -7.01 -9.54 -40.36
N LYS A 1002 -7.49 -8.41 -40.89
CA LYS A 1002 -7.74 -8.18 -42.32
C LYS A 1002 -6.85 -7.05 -42.88
N PRO A 1003 -6.58 -7.05 -44.21
CA PRO A 1003 -5.93 -5.90 -44.86
C PRO A 1003 -6.68 -4.60 -44.57
N GLY A 1004 -5.95 -3.56 -44.17
CA GLY A 1004 -6.51 -2.26 -43.78
C GLY A 1004 -7.00 -2.17 -42.33
N GLY A 1005 -6.94 -3.26 -41.54
CA GLY A 1005 -7.43 -3.31 -40.15
C GLY A 1005 -6.77 -2.32 -39.18
N TYR A 1006 -5.63 -1.73 -39.56
CA TYR A 1006 -4.90 -0.72 -38.79
C TYR A 1006 -4.68 0.60 -39.56
N ASP A 1007 -5.45 0.89 -40.62
CA ASP A 1007 -5.28 2.12 -41.40
C ASP A 1007 -5.42 3.39 -40.54
N GLN A 1008 -6.31 3.36 -39.54
CA GLN A 1008 -6.44 4.43 -38.56
C GLN A 1008 -5.14 4.67 -37.79
N TYR A 1009 -4.39 3.63 -37.44
CA TYR A 1009 -3.09 3.79 -36.78
C TYR A 1009 -2.10 4.54 -37.70
N ALA A 1010 -2.05 4.16 -38.98
CA ALA A 1010 -1.18 4.81 -39.96
C ALA A 1010 -1.52 6.30 -40.14
N GLU A 1011 -2.82 6.63 -40.20
CA GLU A 1011 -3.32 7.99 -40.26
C GLU A 1011 -2.88 8.81 -39.04
N LEU A 1012 -3.09 8.27 -37.83
CA LEU A 1012 -2.72 8.94 -36.58
C LEU A 1012 -1.20 9.15 -36.45
N LEU A 1013 -0.39 8.20 -36.93
CA LEU A 1013 1.06 8.35 -36.95
C LEU A 1013 1.51 9.44 -37.93
N ALA A 1014 0.82 9.60 -39.06
CA ALA A 1014 1.08 10.71 -39.96
C ALA A 1014 0.75 12.08 -39.31
N HIS A 1015 -0.38 12.19 -38.59
CA HIS A 1015 -0.72 13.38 -37.81
C HIS A 1015 0.32 13.67 -36.72
N PHE A 1016 0.73 12.64 -35.97
CA PHE A 1016 1.75 12.74 -34.94
C PHE A 1016 3.06 13.33 -35.47
N ILE A 1017 3.54 12.85 -36.63
CA ILE A 1017 4.76 13.37 -37.26
C ILE A 1017 4.62 14.85 -37.65
N ARG A 1018 3.46 15.24 -38.21
CA ARG A 1018 3.21 16.65 -38.59
C ARG A 1018 3.17 17.56 -37.37
N ASP A 1019 2.46 17.16 -36.33
CA ASP A 1019 2.30 17.96 -35.12
C ASP A 1019 3.60 18.07 -34.33
N VAL A 1020 4.39 17.00 -34.18
CA VAL A 1020 5.72 17.07 -33.54
C VAL A 1020 6.61 18.08 -34.27
N ARG A 1021 6.64 18.05 -35.61
CA ARG A 1021 7.43 19.00 -36.41
C ARG A 1021 6.94 20.44 -36.23
N LYS A 1022 5.62 20.63 -36.13
CA LYS A 1022 5.01 21.94 -35.91
C LYS A 1022 5.34 22.48 -34.52
N ASP A 1023 5.10 21.69 -33.47
CA ASP A 1023 5.22 22.11 -32.07
C ASP A 1023 6.68 22.29 -31.63
N LEU A 1024 7.63 21.61 -32.30
CA LEU A 1024 9.07 21.82 -32.14
C LEU A 1024 9.66 22.82 -33.14
N ALA A 1025 8.83 23.46 -33.97
CA ALA A 1025 9.24 24.41 -35.01
C ALA A 1025 10.34 23.86 -35.95
N ALA A 1026 10.27 22.57 -36.28
CA ALA A 1026 11.26 21.84 -37.05
C ALA A 1026 10.61 21.10 -38.25
N PRO A 1027 10.19 21.82 -39.31
CA PRO A 1027 9.41 21.26 -40.42
C PRO A 1027 10.14 20.18 -41.23
N LYS A 1028 11.49 20.15 -41.15
CA LYS A 1028 12.34 19.15 -41.82
C LYS A 1028 12.96 18.14 -40.86
N LEU A 1029 12.52 18.06 -39.59
CA LEU A 1029 13.08 17.14 -38.60
C LEU A 1029 13.11 15.69 -39.14
N PRO A 1030 14.30 15.06 -39.27
CA PRO A 1030 14.40 13.67 -39.66
C PRO A 1030 13.69 12.77 -38.66
N PHE A 1031 12.93 11.80 -39.16
CA PHE A 1031 12.10 10.94 -38.33
C PHE A 1031 12.41 9.47 -38.61
N VAL A 1032 12.53 8.66 -37.55
CA VAL A 1032 12.67 7.21 -37.64
C VAL A 1032 11.48 6.55 -36.94
N ILE A 1033 10.83 5.64 -37.64
CA ILE A 1033 9.76 4.79 -37.10
C ILE A 1033 10.36 3.40 -36.88
N GLY A 1034 10.40 2.97 -35.62
CA GLY A 1034 10.72 1.58 -35.29
C GLY A 1034 9.49 0.69 -35.48
N VAL A 1035 9.53 -0.19 -36.49
CA VAL A 1035 8.49 -1.20 -36.71
C VAL A 1035 8.69 -2.33 -35.72
N MET A 1036 7.61 -2.69 -35.02
CA MET A 1036 7.64 -3.63 -33.91
C MET A 1036 8.01 -5.05 -34.36
N GLY A 1037 9.00 -5.62 -33.68
CA GLY A 1037 9.65 -6.89 -34.02
C GLY A 1037 9.40 -8.01 -33.03
N ILE A 1038 8.45 -7.86 -32.10
CA ILE A 1038 8.06 -8.90 -31.14
C ILE A 1038 7.65 -10.18 -31.91
N GLY A 1039 8.14 -11.35 -31.49
CA GLY A 1039 7.89 -12.64 -32.18
C GLY A 1039 8.65 -12.81 -33.51
N GLY A 1040 9.59 -11.91 -33.81
CA GLY A 1040 10.50 -12.05 -34.96
C GLY A 1040 9.82 -12.03 -36.32
N MET A 1041 10.47 -12.66 -37.30
CA MET A 1041 10.02 -12.68 -38.70
C MET A 1041 8.81 -13.59 -38.93
N ALA A 1042 8.66 -14.64 -38.11
CA ALA A 1042 7.56 -15.59 -38.22
C ALA A 1042 6.22 -14.94 -37.82
N GLU A 1043 6.20 -14.24 -36.68
CA GLU A 1043 4.98 -13.61 -36.18
C GLU A 1043 4.49 -12.48 -37.10
N GLY A 1044 5.41 -11.78 -37.76
CA GLY A 1044 5.09 -10.75 -38.76
C GLY A 1044 4.39 -11.25 -40.03
N LYS A 1045 4.22 -12.57 -40.19
CA LYS A 1045 3.44 -13.18 -41.30
C LYS A 1045 2.01 -13.52 -40.88
N LYS A 1046 1.68 -13.41 -39.60
CA LYS A 1046 0.32 -13.64 -39.08
C LYS A 1046 -0.51 -12.37 -39.22
N GLY A 1047 -1.79 -12.52 -39.55
CA GLY A 1047 -2.68 -11.42 -39.98
C GLY A 1047 -2.53 -10.13 -39.16
N GLU A 1048 -2.83 -10.19 -37.87
CA GLU A 1048 -2.84 -9.00 -36.99
C GLU A 1048 -1.48 -8.28 -36.96
N GLN A 1049 -0.40 -9.02 -36.70
CA GLN A 1049 0.92 -8.38 -36.59
C GLN A 1049 1.50 -7.97 -37.94
N MET A 1050 1.20 -8.72 -39.01
CA MET A 1050 1.55 -8.33 -40.39
C MET A 1050 0.91 -6.98 -40.73
N HIS A 1051 -0.39 -6.83 -40.50
CA HIS A 1051 -1.12 -5.60 -40.81
C HIS A 1051 -0.70 -4.44 -39.90
N PHE A 1052 -0.42 -4.69 -38.63
CA PHE A 1052 0.09 -3.66 -37.73
C PHE A 1052 1.47 -3.15 -38.15
N ARG A 1053 2.41 -4.04 -38.54
CA ARG A 1053 3.74 -3.65 -39.05
C ARG A 1053 3.64 -2.84 -40.34
N GLN A 1054 2.73 -3.24 -41.25
CA GLN A 1054 2.43 -2.48 -42.46
C GLN A 1054 1.92 -1.07 -42.14
N ALA A 1055 0.99 -0.94 -41.18
CA ALA A 1055 0.47 0.36 -40.75
C ALA A 1055 1.53 1.24 -40.07
N GLN A 1056 2.47 0.66 -39.31
CA GLN A 1056 3.62 1.39 -38.75
C GLN A 1056 4.54 1.93 -39.85
N ALA A 1057 4.77 1.18 -40.92
CA ALA A 1057 5.65 1.59 -42.02
C ALA A 1057 4.99 2.58 -43.00
N ALA A 1058 3.67 2.52 -43.15
CA ALA A 1058 2.91 3.24 -44.19
C ALA A 1058 3.19 4.75 -44.26
N PRO A 1059 3.30 5.53 -43.15
CA PRO A 1059 3.56 6.96 -43.23
C PRO A 1059 4.84 7.31 -44.00
N ALA A 1060 5.90 6.49 -43.92
CA ALA A 1060 7.15 6.77 -44.62
C ALA A 1060 7.03 6.77 -46.16
N ALA A 1061 5.97 6.14 -46.70
CA ALA A 1061 5.68 6.11 -48.13
C ALA A 1061 4.92 7.35 -48.64
N LEU A 1062 4.38 8.19 -47.75
CA LEU A 1062 3.68 9.43 -48.13
C LEU A 1062 4.65 10.37 -48.86
N ALA A 1063 4.18 11.01 -49.93
CA ALA A 1063 5.03 11.86 -50.80
C ALA A 1063 5.76 12.97 -50.01
N GLU A 1064 5.10 13.55 -49.02
CA GLU A 1064 5.63 14.59 -48.12
C GLU A 1064 6.68 14.08 -47.11
N PHE A 1065 6.75 12.77 -46.87
CA PHE A 1065 7.64 12.14 -45.89
C PHE A 1065 8.78 11.35 -46.54
N LYS A 1066 8.67 11.06 -47.84
CA LYS A 1066 9.67 10.34 -48.62
C LYS A 1066 11.06 10.99 -48.48
N GLY A 1067 12.05 10.18 -48.09
CA GLY A 1067 13.44 10.61 -47.90
C GLY A 1067 13.74 11.27 -46.55
N ASN A 1068 12.73 11.67 -45.77
CA ASN A 1068 12.90 12.33 -44.47
C ASN A 1068 12.28 11.56 -43.29
N VAL A 1069 11.39 10.61 -43.55
CA VAL A 1069 10.88 9.63 -42.59
C VAL A 1069 11.36 8.25 -43.02
N LYS A 1070 12.03 7.54 -42.12
CA LYS A 1070 12.61 6.22 -42.37
C LYS A 1070 12.01 5.18 -41.46
N VAL A 1071 12.02 3.95 -41.94
CA VAL A 1071 11.54 2.77 -41.21
C VAL A 1071 12.72 1.90 -40.82
N VAL A 1072 12.73 1.45 -39.56
CA VAL A 1072 13.65 0.43 -39.07
C VAL A 1072 12.85 -0.79 -38.64
N GLU A 1073 13.00 -1.86 -39.42
CA GLU A 1073 12.43 -3.18 -39.11
C GLU A 1073 13.20 -3.82 -37.97
N THR A 1074 12.56 -4.02 -36.81
CA THR A 1074 13.24 -4.59 -35.63
C THR A 1074 13.09 -6.10 -35.50
N ALA A 1075 12.19 -6.72 -36.28
CA ALA A 1075 11.97 -8.16 -36.30
C ALA A 1075 13.21 -9.02 -36.59
N PRO A 1076 14.15 -8.60 -37.47
CA PRO A 1076 15.38 -9.35 -37.72
C PRO A 1076 16.33 -9.47 -36.52
N PHE A 1077 16.13 -8.68 -35.46
CA PHE A 1077 16.96 -8.74 -34.24
C PHE A 1077 16.41 -9.72 -33.19
N TRP A 1078 15.24 -10.31 -33.42
CA TRP A 1078 14.63 -11.26 -32.50
C TRP A 1078 15.44 -12.55 -32.38
N ASP A 1079 15.44 -13.16 -31.20
CA ASP A 1079 16.14 -14.43 -30.94
C ASP A 1079 15.10 -15.53 -30.69
N ASP A 1080 14.78 -16.28 -31.76
CA ASP A 1080 13.75 -17.33 -31.75
C ASP A 1080 14.08 -18.45 -30.73
N ASP A 1081 15.36 -18.75 -30.50
CA ASP A 1081 15.78 -19.74 -29.50
C ASP A 1081 15.50 -19.26 -28.07
N LEU A 1082 15.77 -17.97 -27.78
CA LEU A 1082 15.47 -17.39 -26.46
C LEU A 1082 13.96 -17.30 -26.22
N GLU A 1083 13.17 -17.02 -27.25
CA GLU A 1083 11.70 -17.07 -27.17
C GLU A 1083 11.22 -18.50 -26.87
N ALA A 1084 11.70 -19.51 -27.60
CA ALA A 1084 11.35 -20.90 -27.35
C ALA A 1084 11.71 -21.36 -25.93
N LEU A 1085 12.83 -20.86 -25.37
CA LEU A 1085 13.21 -21.09 -23.97
C LEU A 1085 12.25 -20.40 -23.00
N GLN A 1086 11.88 -19.14 -23.25
CA GLN A 1086 10.92 -18.39 -22.43
C GLN A 1086 9.54 -19.05 -22.44
N GLU A 1087 9.01 -19.42 -23.61
CA GLU A 1087 7.72 -20.10 -23.70
C GLU A 1087 7.71 -21.43 -22.95
N ARG A 1088 8.80 -22.21 -23.04
CA ARG A 1088 8.94 -23.46 -22.30
C ARG A 1088 8.99 -23.20 -20.80
N MET A 1089 9.67 -22.15 -20.35
CA MET A 1089 9.73 -21.76 -18.95
C MET A 1089 8.35 -21.32 -18.44
N GLU A 1090 7.60 -20.56 -19.22
CA GLU A 1090 6.22 -20.16 -18.92
C GLU A 1090 5.29 -21.38 -18.85
N LYS A 1091 5.38 -22.31 -19.81
CA LYS A 1091 4.63 -23.57 -19.79
C LYS A 1091 4.96 -24.40 -18.54
N CYS A 1092 6.23 -24.50 -18.16
CA CYS A 1092 6.67 -25.16 -16.92
C CYS A 1092 6.11 -24.47 -15.67
N ASN A 1093 6.18 -23.14 -15.59
CA ASN A 1093 5.64 -22.37 -14.45
C ASN A 1093 4.12 -22.50 -14.36
N ASN A 1094 3.39 -22.37 -15.48
CA ASN A 1094 1.93 -22.50 -15.51
C ASN A 1094 1.48 -23.92 -15.13
N LYS A 1095 2.19 -24.94 -15.61
CA LYS A 1095 1.95 -26.33 -15.21
C LYS A 1095 2.20 -26.52 -13.71
N PHE A 1096 3.32 -26.01 -13.20
CA PHE A 1096 3.65 -26.05 -11.77
C PHE A 1096 2.59 -25.32 -10.92
N GLU A 1097 2.16 -24.13 -11.30
CA GLU A 1097 1.13 -23.37 -10.58
C GLU A 1097 -0.23 -24.07 -10.62
N SER A 1098 -0.60 -24.67 -11.76
CA SER A 1098 -1.81 -25.47 -11.90
C SER A 1098 -1.78 -26.74 -11.04
N GLU A 1099 -0.65 -27.44 -10.97
CA GLU A 1099 -0.48 -28.65 -10.16
C GLU A 1099 -0.39 -28.33 -8.66
N ALA A 1100 0.31 -27.25 -8.28
CA ALA A 1100 0.39 -26.75 -6.91
C ALA A 1100 -0.96 -26.26 -6.37
N LYS A 1101 -1.89 -25.83 -7.24
CA LYS A 1101 -3.28 -25.49 -6.88
C LYS A 1101 -4.17 -26.71 -6.64
N LYS A 1102 -3.80 -27.91 -7.13
CA LYS A 1102 -4.61 -29.14 -7.06
C LYS A 1102 -4.19 -30.09 -5.93
N GLY A 1103 -3.05 -29.86 -5.27
CA GLY A 1103 -2.51 -30.72 -4.20
C GLY A 1103 -2.72 -30.20 -2.77
N PRO A 1104 -2.42 -31.00 -1.73
CA PRO A 1104 -2.42 -30.53 -0.33
C PRO A 1104 -1.44 -29.37 -0.11
N LYS A 1105 -1.64 -28.58 0.96
CA LYS A 1105 -0.75 -27.45 1.32
C LYS A 1105 0.69 -27.94 1.54
N GLN A 1106 1.52 -27.83 0.51
CA GLN A 1106 2.95 -28.11 0.55
C GLN A 1106 3.71 -26.96 1.24
N THR A 1107 4.77 -27.29 1.96
CA THR A 1107 5.70 -26.32 2.52
C THR A 1107 6.39 -25.53 1.40
N ARG A 1108 6.93 -24.35 1.70
CA ARG A 1108 7.70 -23.56 0.72
C ARG A 1108 8.89 -24.35 0.16
N GLU A 1109 9.53 -25.16 1.00
CA GLU A 1109 10.68 -25.99 0.62
C GLU A 1109 10.29 -27.12 -0.34
N GLU A 1110 9.14 -27.76 -0.13
CA GLU A 1110 8.59 -28.77 -1.04
C GLU A 1110 8.21 -28.15 -2.40
N LYS A 1111 7.62 -26.96 -2.39
CA LYS A 1111 7.29 -26.21 -3.61
C LYS A 1111 8.55 -25.80 -4.39
N ASP A 1112 9.57 -25.31 -3.71
CA ASP A 1112 10.84 -24.91 -4.33
C ASP A 1112 11.59 -26.13 -4.89
N ALA A 1113 11.58 -27.27 -4.18
CA ALA A 1113 12.17 -28.52 -4.65
C ALA A 1113 11.42 -29.10 -5.87
N ALA A 1114 10.09 -29.09 -5.84
CA ALA A 1114 9.26 -29.54 -6.96
C ALA A 1114 9.40 -28.65 -8.19
N LYS A 1115 9.45 -27.32 -8.00
CA LYS A 1115 9.70 -26.35 -9.07
C LYS A 1115 11.08 -26.56 -9.69
N LYS A 1116 12.11 -26.73 -8.85
CA LYS A 1116 13.47 -27.05 -9.30
C LYS A 1116 13.50 -28.34 -10.11
N LYS A 1117 12.88 -29.42 -9.61
CA LYS A 1117 12.80 -30.70 -10.33
C LYS A 1117 12.11 -30.55 -11.69
N ALA A 1118 11.01 -29.82 -11.77
CA ALA A 1118 10.31 -29.58 -13.02
C ALA A 1118 11.16 -28.79 -14.04
N ILE A 1119 11.94 -27.81 -13.57
CA ILE A 1119 12.88 -27.06 -14.41
C ILE A 1119 14.04 -27.96 -14.86
N ASP A 1120 14.65 -28.72 -13.94
CA ASP A 1120 15.76 -29.64 -14.25
C ASP A 1120 15.35 -30.76 -15.23
N GLN A 1121 14.06 -31.11 -15.28
CA GLN A 1121 13.51 -32.06 -16.25
C GLN A 1121 13.22 -31.44 -17.62
N ALA A 1122 12.90 -30.14 -17.67
CA ALA A 1122 12.48 -29.47 -18.89
C ALA A 1122 13.64 -28.76 -19.63
N PHE A 1123 14.76 -28.52 -18.96
CA PHE A 1123 15.91 -27.81 -19.49
C PHE A 1123 17.20 -28.57 -19.23
N THR A 1124 18.07 -28.62 -20.24
CA THR A 1124 19.48 -28.94 -20.01
C THR A 1124 20.18 -27.78 -19.29
N ALA A 1125 21.30 -28.06 -18.63
CA ALA A 1125 22.09 -27.02 -17.96
C ALA A 1125 22.55 -25.90 -18.90
N ALA A 1126 22.85 -26.23 -20.17
CA ALA A 1126 23.24 -25.26 -21.18
C ALA A 1126 22.06 -24.36 -21.61
N GLU A 1127 20.88 -24.95 -21.84
CA GLU A 1127 19.66 -24.20 -22.16
C GLU A 1127 19.23 -23.29 -21.00
N LEU A 1128 19.26 -23.80 -19.76
CA LEU A 1128 18.91 -23.01 -18.59
C LEU A 1128 19.88 -21.86 -18.38
N LYS A 1129 21.18 -22.07 -18.60
CA LYS A 1129 22.19 -21.00 -18.56
C LYS A 1129 21.90 -19.95 -19.63
N ARG A 1130 21.65 -20.36 -20.88
CA ARG A 1130 21.31 -19.44 -21.98
C ARG A 1130 20.05 -18.62 -21.66
N PHE A 1131 19.03 -19.25 -21.09
CA PHE A 1131 17.82 -18.57 -20.62
C PHE A 1131 18.13 -17.53 -19.54
N GLN A 1132 18.80 -17.94 -18.46
CA GLN A 1132 19.11 -17.10 -17.29
C GLN A 1132 19.99 -15.89 -17.63
N THR A 1133 20.89 -16.03 -18.61
CA THR A 1133 21.77 -14.94 -19.05
C THR A 1133 21.21 -14.17 -20.24
N GLY A 1134 20.14 -14.63 -20.88
CA GLY A 1134 19.60 -14.05 -22.11
C GLY A 1134 18.26 -13.35 -21.95
N VAL A 1135 17.45 -13.75 -20.97
CA VAL A 1135 16.08 -13.26 -20.76
C VAL A 1135 15.96 -12.59 -19.39
N SER A 1136 15.35 -11.40 -19.35
CA SER A 1136 15.07 -10.68 -18.10
C SER A 1136 13.65 -10.11 -18.01
N ASN A 1137 12.81 -10.33 -19.03
CA ASN A 1137 11.41 -9.90 -19.05
C ASN A 1137 10.58 -10.76 -20.02
N GLY A 1138 9.26 -10.57 -20.06
CA GLY A 1138 8.36 -11.27 -20.98
C GLY A 1138 8.56 -10.89 -22.46
N GLY A 1139 8.02 -11.70 -23.38
CA GLY A 1139 8.14 -11.52 -24.83
C GLY A 1139 7.66 -10.16 -25.33
N TYR A 1140 6.57 -9.64 -24.76
CA TYR A 1140 6.03 -8.32 -25.11
C TYR A 1140 6.97 -7.13 -24.78
N HIS A 1141 8.08 -7.37 -24.07
CA HIS A 1141 9.15 -6.41 -23.81
C HIS A 1141 10.51 -6.84 -24.41
N TYR A 1142 10.48 -7.50 -25.58
CA TYR A 1142 11.67 -8.04 -26.25
C TYR A 1142 12.50 -8.95 -25.34
N LEU A 1143 11.81 -9.80 -24.56
CA LEU A 1143 12.39 -10.73 -23.59
C LEU A 1143 13.26 -10.05 -22.50
N GLY A 1144 13.25 -8.72 -22.41
CA GLY A 1144 14.26 -7.98 -21.66
C GLY A 1144 15.69 -8.37 -22.07
N ALA A 1145 15.91 -8.75 -23.33
CA ALA A 1145 17.18 -9.25 -23.82
C ALA A 1145 18.00 -8.11 -24.43
N ALA A 1146 19.19 -7.83 -23.87
CA ALA A 1146 20.12 -6.90 -24.48
C ALA A 1146 20.51 -7.36 -25.90
N LYS A 1147 20.55 -8.68 -26.16
CA LYS A 1147 20.83 -9.24 -27.48
C LYS A 1147 19.85 -8.78 -28.56
N ILE A 1148 18.61 -8.44 -28.19
CA ILE A 1148 17.59 -7.95 -29.10
C ILE A 1148 17.53 -6.41 -29.10
N LEU A 1149 17.53 -5.77 -27.92
CA LEU A 1149 17.39 -4.31 -27.81
C LEU A 1149 18.65 -3.52 -28.20
N ALA A 1150 19.85 -4.06 -28.00
CA ALA A 1150 21.09 -3.34 -28.31
C ALA A 1150 21.29 -3.11 -29.83
N PRO A 1151 21.08 -4.11 -30.72
CA PRO A 1151 21.09 -3.89 -32.17
C PRO A 1151 20.05 -2.86 -32.63
N ILE A 1152 18.89 -2.79 -31.99
CA ILE A 1152 17.82 -1.83 -32.34
C ILE A 1152 18.29 -0.38 -32.17
N GLY A 1153 18.93 -0.06 -31.03
CA GLY A 1153 19.46 1.29 -30.81
C GLY A 1153 20.55 1.68 -31.83
N LYS A 1154 21.42 0.74 -32.21
CA LYS A 1154 22.38 0.94 -33.30
C LYS A 1154 21.68 1.23 -34.64
N ALA A 1155 20.67 0.43 -34.99
CA ALA A 1155 19.94 0.58 -36.25
C ALA A 1155 19.21 1.94 -36.33
N PHE A 1156 18.64 2.42 -35.22
CA PHE A 1156 18.07 3.77 -35.15
C PHE A 1156 19.12 4.86 -35.40
N ALA A 1157 20.33 4.71 -34.86
CA ALA A 1157 21.42 5.66 -35.11
C ALA A 1157 21.84 5.66 -36.59
N GLU A 1158 22.03 4.48 -37.20
CA GLU A 1158 22.39 4.33 -38.62
C GLU A 1158 21.32 4.91 -39.56
N ALA A 1159 20.04 4.73 -39.23
CA ALA A 1159 18.95 5.30 -39.99
C ALA A 1159 18.96 6.84 -39.98
N LEU A 1160 19.32 7.48 -38.88
CA LEU A 1160 19.45 8.95 -38.82
C LEU A 1160 20.74 9.46 -39.49
N LEU A 1161 21.83 8.69 -39.47
CA LEU A 1161 23.11 9.07 -40.07
C LEU A 1161 23.13 9.02 -41.60
N THR A 1162 22.29 8.20 -42.22
CA THR A 1162 22.21 8.03 -43.69
C THR A 1162 21.49 9.20 -44.37
N THR A 1163 21.98 10.43 -44.27
CA THR A 1163 21.48 11.54 -45.10
C THR A 1163 22.19 11.50 -46.47
N ASP A 1164 21.43 11.51 -47.56
CA ASP A 1164 21.99 11.52 -48.92
C ASP A 1164 23.01 12.66 -49.09
N PRO A 1165 24.22 12.41 -49.63
CA PRO A 1165 25.21 13.44 -49.83
C PRO A 1165 24.88 14.31 -51.06
N LYS A 1166 24.57 15.60 -50.81
CA LYS A 1166 24.60 16.77 -51.73
C LYS A 1166 23.75 16.75 -53.02
N PRO A 1167 23.13 17.90 -53.40
CA PRO A 1167 22.72 18.12 -54.78
C PRO A 1167 23.95 18.31 -55.67
N ALA A 1168 23.99 17.60 -56.79
CA ALA A 1168 24.98 17.76 -57.84
C ALA A 1168 24.88 19.16 -58.47
N GLN A 1169 26.03 19.84 -58.60
CA GLN A 1169 26.22 20.87 -59.61
C GLN A 1169 26.30 20.20 -60.99
N SER A 1170 25.38 20.54 -61.91
CA SER A 1170 25.71 20.72 -63.34
C SER A 1170 24.55 21.36 -64.12
N ARG A 1171 24.89 22.50 -64.74
CA ARG A 1171 24.18 23.32 -65.74
C ARG A 1171 23.03 24.19 -65.26
#